data_AF-A0A1S6K883-F1
#
_entry.id   AF-A0A1S6K883-F1
#
_cell.length_a   1.000
_cell.length_b   1.000
_cell.length_c   1.000
_cell.angle_alpha   90.00
_cell.angle_beta   90.00
_cell.angle_gamma   90.00
#
_symmetry.space_group_name_H-M   'P 1'
#
loop_
_entity.id
_entity.type
_entity.pdbx_description
1 polymer ?
#
loop_
_entity_poly.entity_id
_entity_poly.type
_entity_poly.pdbx_seq_one_letter_code
_entity_poly.pdbx_strand_id
1 'polypeptide(L)'
;MVKATELWPGKLVRINGLGATLRTVAVRHAPDADEFRHRLEEGHCYDHLLDGQLGQCMAESWHDDSYVVRTVEGHVASVPIENLEEFEPEPATSGGFDVAWPADDDSGAGFGVMVAQALGSQGYCVVQMFMGHEEQQEAMDVSSRVGELSEFKEELEVDFMGRDNYTKTKKLKPDDLEEEPSDALGQCERQLSQICMMVGPLTASLFGFETVGRSASFVRLRFANKAEADKLRPQPLEQDDIEDGAVSNHMRFVQSRKLAMLYMIDSDGGELWFHPKEGQEVMVPLVKNRVVIFRHDRMSYSYKPLGNSLALQSWIVRDVPGFQVQEVTGGGEEVDRVMDVEGPPRQEGRKFHIMSMNTRFPGEAIEPDKYWTMVSQCTDSVGEWPFLRFDSTLYYSDDGNAALQGKSYTHHGGFITNAQLTEFCNEAEAMSMSWNQRNSCEVSYEALWEAGWTRETLHGKHIGFYAGDVGSDWHSMTPFASMVAYNPDTTATAVSSAIVPARMSFIFNLIGPTMTFDTACSASLVATHHSYVNMINFWEWGMPCDGSVCGGTNTLASPGFVGNCAANMLSHIGRSFTFDRTADGYQRGEGTAYMFCKLTAGYKDGQDRLAVLAGSCANQDGRSASLTAPNGPSQQAVLRNSLHFAGIDPDAVTVVECHGTGTALGDPIEVGAVMAVMEGEREDPLPHTSAKSNIAHLESAAGIAGLLKCLVILLHSCATPNVHLRALNAHLESSGFPQLFEVELVHTELNSGYCGVSSFGFGGTNSRGDLYGKAIVGPSAKTALLPERIDVISIPCPRCMGDMCGRCGVAVPGFSMRRRHFCELVRDEFADYEICSNCYNGEFRYGSTIEDVAKCDPSYQICITGTWNAWSVAEEMEMVDDGVYVCAVELGDTKIEHFNLNIFQNSNNAIYPAVPEADPTIRIEGPDDRGQGKYWVIDARNEDVPSGTIYQIAFIWGDQKKEIKWEVMDEKPLFALGQEFRHSYSIIGSFNKWGLTEMRPGPTAGTWEVSFSIGPSCKEEFQFVRDRDESQTIYPAKPQTELAIVPVRGPDAWGSGKNWLVRGHKRDVVTVRLQLLNGQITVTVSGVSEEIVWRTTADESYHSYYFSGTFNGWTLTRMIPDETRRGVFTYPLTLMDTVELFQVVRDEDRQQTLHPTSSDALCGQDLVQGPDNQGAGLNWMILGEIGSLVEITVDPHHEDKRYLVSWKPVDHS
;
A
#
# COMPACT_ATOMS: atom_id res chain seq x y z
N MET A 1 51.90 -39.73 -11.19
CA MET A 1 50.44 -39.90 -11.31
C MET A 1 49.81 -38.69 -10.67
N VAL A 2 49.35 -37.74 -11.48
CA VAL A 2 48.49 -36.64 -11.03
C VAL A 2 47.25 -36.81 -11.91
N LYS A 3 46.27 -37.58 -11.44
CA LYS A 3 44.93 -37.54 -12.04
C LYS A 3 44.32 -36.23 -11.56
N ALA A 4 44.08 -35.31 -12.48
CA ALA A 4 43.37 -34.08 -12.23
C ALA A 4 41.94 -34.42 -11.84
N THR A 5 41.66 -34.48 -10.54
CA THR A 5 40.31 -34.38 -9.99
C THR A 5 39.92 -32.91 -10.01
N GLU A 6 39.51 -32.41 -11.18
CA GLU A 6 38.65 -31.24 -11.25
C GLU A 6 37.26 -31.64 -10.75
N LEU A 7 36.64 -30.79 -9.94
CA LEU A 7 35.33 -31.00 -9.35
C LEU A 7 34.27 -31.05 -10.47
N TRP A 8 33.65 -32.22 -10.71
CA TRP A 8 32.54 -32.41 -11.68
C TRP A 8 31.09 -32.11 -11.21
N PRO A 9 30.77 -31.72 -9.95
CA PRO A 9 29.39 -31.37 -9.60
C PRO A 9 28.80 -30.30 -10.52
N GLY A 10 27.59 -30.52 -11.03
CA GLY A 10 26.85 -29.61 -11.92
C GLY A 10 27.06 -29.79 -13.43
N LYS A 11 28.09 -30.52 -13.88
CA LYS A 11 28.35 -30.75 -15.32
C LYS A 11 27.36 -31.73 -15.96
N LEU A 12 27.08 -31.50 -17.25
CA LEU A 12 26.28 -32.39 -18.09
C LEU A 12 27.13 -33.49 -18.69
N VAL A 13 26.63 -34.72 -18.64
CA VAL A 13 27.35 -35.92 -19.04
C VAL A 13 26.48 -36.88 -19.82
N ARG A 14 27.12 -37.67 -20.69
CA ARG A 14 26.55 -38.84 -21.35
C ARG A 14 27.07 -40.11 -20.67
N ILE A 15 26.17 -41.03 -20.38
CA ILE A 15 26.48 -42.32 -19.77
C ILE A 15 26.79 -43.34 -20.88
N ASN A 16 27.98 -43.94 -20.86
CA ASN A 16 28.45 -44.91 -21.85
C ASN A 16 28.86 -46.23 -21.14
N GLY A 17 28.30 -47.38 -21.51
CA GLY A 17 28.77 -48.70 -21.08
C GLY A 17 27.72 -49.66 -20.47
N LEU A 18 27.83 -50.95 -20.82
CA LEU A 18 27.02 -52.07 -20.32
C LEU A 18 27.50 -52.54 -18.93
N GLY A 19 27.07 -51.85 -17.87
CA GLY A 19 27.40 -52.29 -16.50
C GLY A 19 26.87 -51.43 -15.34
N ALA A 20 26.17 -50.32 -15.60
CA ALA A 20 25.57 -49.52 -14.55
C ALA A 20 24.31 -50.22 -14.00
N THR A 21 24.48 -51.10 -13.01
CA THR A 21 23.38 -51.62 -12.19
C THR A 21 22.84 -50.52 -11.27
N LEU A 22 21.52 -50.28 -11.32
CA LEU A 22 20.81 -49.33 -10.48
C LEU A 22 20.93 -49.64 -8.98
N ARG A 23 21.25 -48.61 -8.19
CA ARG A 23 20.60 -48.41 -6.88
C ARG A 23 19.54 -47.33 -7.09
N THR A 24 18.34 -47.74 -7.49
CA THR A 24 17.23 -46.80 -7.69
C THR A 24 16.77 -46.28 -6.34
N VAL A 25 16.72 -44.96 -6.18
CA VAL A 25 15.87 -44.34 -5.16
C VAL A 25 14.88 -43.48 -5.90
N ALA A 26 13.60 -43.82 -5.78
CA ALA A 26 12.53 -42.89 -6.09
C ALA A 26 12.54 -41.83 -4.98
N VAL A 27 13.22 -40.71 -5.20
CA VAL A 27 13.24 -39.60 -4.24
C VAL A 27 12.16 -38.61 -4.64
N ARG A 28 10.98 -38.73 -4.03
CA ARG A 28 10.15 -37.55 -3.79
C ARG A 28 10.84 -36.76 -2.68
N HIS A 29 11.52 -35.68 -3.08
CA HIS A 29 12.19 -34.69 -2.24
C HIS A 29 13.14 -35.20 -1.15
N ALA A 30 14.44 -34.99 -1.36
CA ALA A 30 15.45 -34.98 -0.30
C ALA A 30 16.20 -33.63 -0.42
N PRO A 31 16.01 -32.69 0.51
CA PRO A 31 16.66 -31.38 0.47
C PRO A 31 18.13 -31.44 0.90
N ASP A 32 18.58 -32.56 1.47
CA ASP A 32 19.95 -32.73 1.96
C ASP A 32 20.63 -33.92 1.27
N ALA A 33 21.89 -33.72 0.84
CA ALA A 33 22.73 -34.77 0.29
C ALA A 33 22.88 -35.95 1.28
N ASP A 34 22.76 -35.72 2.59
CA ASP A 34 22.85 -36.77 3.61
C ASP A 34 21.58 -37.64 3.74
N GLU A 35 20.38 -37.07 3.59
CA GLU A 35 19.13 -37.85 3.56
C GLU A 35 19.03 -38.65 2.24
N PHE A 36 19.50 -38.04 1.15
CA PHE A 36 19.63 -38.68 -0.15
C PHE A 36 20.59 -39.89 -0.11
N ARG A 37 21.73 -39.74 0.57
CA ARG A 37 22.70 -40.82 0.83
C ARG A 37 22.09 -41.98 1.61
N HIS A 38 21.24 -41.69 2.60
CA HIS A 38 20.62 -42.72 3.44
C HIS A 38 19.56 -43.55 2.70
N ARG A 39 18.75 -42.95 1.81
CA ARG A 39 17.72 -43.69 1.05
C ARG A 39 18.30 -44.58 -0.06
N LEU A 40 19.49 -44.24 -0.57
CA LEU A 40 20.27 -45.07 -1.50
C LEU A 40 20.67 -46.43 -0.92
N GLU A 41 20.65 -46.58 0.40
CA GLU A 41 20.99 -47.83 1.09
C GLU A 41 19.77 -48.78 1.28
N GLU A 42 18.53 -48.31 1.11
CA GLU A 42 17.31 -49.06 1.45
C GLU A 42 16.45 -49.52 0.23
N GLY A 43 16.81 -49.18 -1.01
CA GLY A 43 15.96 -49.37 -2.20
C GLY A 43 16.04 -50.74 -2.92
N HIS A 44 14.91 -51.19 -3.48
CA HIS A 44 14.77 -52.38 -4.34
C HIS A 44 15.35 -52.16 -5.76
N CYS A 45 16.17 -53.10 -6.26
CA CYS A 45 16.80 -53.05 -7.60
C CYS A 45 15.84 -53.39 -8.76
N TYR A 46 15.92 -52.62 -9.84
CA TYR A 46 15.40 -52.96 -11.17
C TYR A 46 16.50 -52.80 -12.23
N ASP A 47 16.58 -53.71 -13.20
CA ASP A 47 17.55 -53.65 -14.30
C ASP A 47 17.03 -52.72 -15.42
N HIS A 48 17.45 -51.45 -15.45
CA HIS A 48 17.29 -50.57 -16.62
C HIS A 48 18.64 -50.27 -17.26
N LEU A 49 18.69 -50.28 -18.61
CA LEU A 49 19.86 -49.88 -19.39
C LEU A 49 19.96 -48.35 -19.45
N LEU A 50 20.98 -47.77 -18.81
CA LEU A 50 21.30 -46.33 -18.85
C LEU A 50 22.27 -45.94 -19.99
N ASP A 51 22.68 -46.90 -20.81
CA ASP A 51 23.65 -46.71 -21.89
C ASP A 51 23.11 -45.73 -22.95
N GLY A 52 23.84 -44.64 -23.19
CA GLY A 52 23.49 -43.55 -24.09
C GLY A 52 22.59 -42.46 -23.49
N GLN A 53 22.17 -42.56 -22.22
CA GLN A 53 21.35 -41.52 -21.58
C GLN A 53 22.17 -40.28 -21.20
N LEU A 54 21.53 -39.11 -21.25
CA LEU A 54 22.07 -37.84 -20.77
C LEU A 54 21.69 -37.62 -19.30
N GLY A 55 22.60 -37.03 -18.53
CA GLY A 55 22.37 -36.68 -17.14
C GLY A 55 23.26 -35.56 -16.63
N GLN A 56 23.07 -35.20 -15.37
CA GLN A 56 23.83 -34.18 -14.65
C GLN A 56 24.48 -34.79 -13.42
N CYS A 57 25.78 -34.51 -13.23
CA CYS A 57 26.51 -34.93 -12.04
C CYS A 57 26.05 -34.12 -10.81
N MET A 58 25.58 -34.82 -9.78
CA MET A 58 25.06 -34.22 -8.55
C MET A 58 26.15 -34.14 -7.47
N ALA A 59 26.84 -35.26 -7.21
CA ALA A 59 27.88 -35.36 -6.19
C ALA A 59 28.84 -36.53 -6.47
N GLU A 60 30.03 -36.49 -5.87
CA GLU A 60 30.99 -37.61 -5.86
C GLU A 60 30.57 -38.69 -4.84
N SER A 61 30.72 -39.96 -5.18
CA SER A 61 30.48 -41.09 -4.27
C SER A 61 31.66 -41.27 -3.31
N TRP A 62 31.39 -41.55 -2.03
CA TRP A 62 32.43 -41.70 -1.00
C TRP A 62 33.08 -43.10 -0.97
N HIS A 63 32.47 -44.09 -1.62
CA HIS A 63 32.85 -45.49 -1.48
C HIS A 63 33.42 -46.12 -2.76
N ASP A 64 33.19 -45.52 -3.93
CA ASP A 64 33.62 -46.02 -5.24
C ASP A 64 34.04 -44.83 -6.14
N ASP A 65 34.93 -45.02 -7.13
CA ASP A 65 35.34 -44.02 -8.15
C ASP A 65 34.16 -43.70 -9.12
N SER A 66 33.03 -43.23 -8.58
CA SER A 66 31.77 -43.00 -9.28
C SER A 66 31.11 -41.67 -8.88
N TYR A 67 30.31 -41.11 -9.79
CA TYR A 67 29.48 -39.94 -9.53
C TYR A 67 28.01 -40.32 -9.42
N VAL A 68 27.28 -39.63 -8.55
CA VAL A 68 25.81 -39.67 -8.52
C VAL A 68 25.32 -38.81 -9.68
N VAL A 69 24.64 -39.42 -10.65
CA VAL A 69 24.14 -38.77 -11.86
C VAL A 69 22.61 -38.84 -11.88
N ARG A 70 21.97 -37.68 -12.06
CA ARG A 70 20.53 -37.56 -12.34
C ARG A 70 20.31 -37.53 -13.84
N THR A 71 19.66 -38.53 -14.42
CA THR A 71 19.36 -38.55 -15.86
C THR A 71 18.22 -37.60 -16.20
N VAL A 72 18.14 -37.18 -17.46
CA VAL A 72 17.05 -36.32 -17.96
C VAL A 72 15.66 -36.93 -17.74
N GLU A 73 15.59 -38.25 -17.63
CA GLU A 73 14.38 -39.02 -17.28
C GLU A 73 14.16 -39.13 -15.76
N GLY A 74 14.78 -38.27 -14.95
CA GLY A 74 14.56 -38.20 -13.49
C GLY A 74 15.18 -39.34 -12.68
N HIS A 75 15.80 -40.34 -13.31
CA HIS A 75 16.45 -41.44 -12.59
C HIS A 75 17.75 -40.96 -11.94
N VAL A 76 18.02 -41.37 -10.71
CA VAL A 76 19.31 -41.12 -10.08
C VAL A 76 20.08 -42.43 -9.93
N ALA A 77 21.33 -42.44 -10.39
CA ALA A 77 22.20 -43.61 -10.36
C ALA A 77 23.64 -43.24 -10.01
N SER A 78 24.36 -44.15 -9.36
CA SER A 78 25.82 -44.04 -9.19
C SER A 78 26.50 -44.63 -10.43
N VAL A 79 27.29 -43.83 -11.14
CA VAL A 79 27.93 -44.20 -12.41
C VAL A 79 29.46 -44.05 -12.30
N PRO A 80 30.25 -45.11 -12.59
CA PRO A 80 31.71 -45.03 -12.60
C PRO A 80 32.22 -43.92 -13.52
N ILE A 81 33.26 -43.19 -13.09
CA ILE A 81 33.81 -42.05 -13.86
C ILE A 81 34.25 -42.43 -15.28
N GLU A 82 34.69 -43.66 -15.50
CA GLU A 82 35.11 -44.19 -16.82
C GLU A 82 33.97 -44.35 -17.82
N ASN A 83 32.73 -44.33 -17.34
CA ASN A 83 31.50 -44.43 -18.12
C ASN A 83 30.82 -43.07 -18.34
N LEU A 84 31.46 -41.96 -17.96
CA LEU A 84 30.93 -40.61 -18.13
C LEU A 84 31.75 -39.81 -19.15
N GLU A 85 31.06 -39.21 -20.10
CA GLU A 85 31.63 -38.31 -21.12
C GLU A 85 30.95 -36.94 -21.00
N GLU A 86 31.73 -35.85 -21.00
CA GLU A 86 31.17 -34.49 -20.95
C GLU A 86 30.31 -34.21 -22.19
N PHE A 87 29.14 -33.62 -21.99
CA PHE A 87 28.18 -33.35 -23.05
C PHE A 87 27.89 -31.85 -23.14
N GLU A 88 28.16 -31.26 -24.31
CA GLU A 88 27.71 -29.92 -24.65
C GLU A 88 26.37 -30.00 -25.40
N PRO A 89 25.33 -29.28 -24.94
CA PRO A 89 24.03 -29.29 -25.58
C PRO A 89 24.07 -28.58 -26.95
N GLU A 90 23.27 -29.07 -27.90
CA GLU A 90 23.03 -28.36 -29.14
C GLU A 90 22.22 -27.06 -28.89
N PRO A 91 22.24 -26.08 -29.82
CA PRO A 91 21.41 -24.90 -29.71
C PRO A 91 19.92 -25.23 -29.60
N ALA A 92 19.18 -24.41 -28.84
CA ALA A 92 17.73 -24.58 -28.63
C ALA A 92 16.93 -24.72 -29.93
N THR A 93 17.29 -23.98 -30.99
CA THR A 93 16.64 -24.04 -32.32
C THR A 93 16.78 -25.39 -33.02
N SER A 94 17.74 -26.22 -32.62
CA SER A 94 17.96 -27.57 -33.15
C SER A 94 17.36 -28.66 -32.26
N GLY A 95 16.70 -28.30 -31.15
CA GLY A 95 16.12 -29.24 -30.19
C GLY A 95 16.97 -29.50 -28.94
N GLY A 96 18.09 -28.79 -28.79
CA GLY A 96 18.88 -28.77 -27.57
C GLY A 96 18.35 -27.77 -26.53
N PHE A 97 19.25 -27.17 -25.74
CA PHE A 97 18.89 -26.28 -24.64
C PHE A 97 20.07 -25.38 -24.23
N ASP A 98 19.76 -24.26 -23.59
CA ASP A 98 20.76 -23.24 -23.22
C ASP A 98 21.32 -23.48 -21.81
N VAL A 99 20.46 -23.86 -20.86
CA VAL A 99 20.83 -24.02 -19.44
C VAL A 99 20.20 -25.30 -18.87
N ALA A 100 20.86 -25.97 -17.94
CA ALA A 100 20.27 -27.08 -17.18
C ALA A 100 19.81 -26.63 -15.79
N TRP A 101 18.72 -27.20 -15.31
CA TRP A 101 18.26 -27.00 -13.93
C TRP A 101 19.38 -27.35 -12.93
N PRO A 102 19.60 -26.56 -11.88
CA PRO A 102 20.66 -26.81 -10.91
C PRO A 102 20.49 -28.16 -10.20
N ALA A 103 21.61 -28.69 -9.73
CA ALA A 103 21.69 -29.95 -9.00
C ALA A 103 21.42 -29.77 -7.49
N ASP A 104 21.77 -28.61 -6.94
CA ASP A 104 21.65 -28.25 -5.53
C ASP A 104 21.19 -26.79 -5.37
N ASP A 105 20.77 -26.42 -4.16
CA ASP A 105 20.28 -25.07 -3.87
C ASP A 105 21.41 -24.00 -3.93
N ASP A 106 22.66 -24.39 -3.62
CA ASP A 106 23.82 -23.50 -3.62
C ASP A 106 24.21 -23.00 -5.03
N SER A 107 23.89 -23.78 -6.09
CA SER A 107 24.14 -23.39 -7.48
C SER A 107 23.04 -22.50 -8.09
N GLY A 108 21.97 -22.19 -7.35
CA GLY A 108 20.83 -21.41 -7.82
C GLY A 108 21.17 -19.98 -8.28
N ALA A 109 22.12 -19.31 -7.62
CA ALA A 109 22.55 -17.96 -8.01
C ALA A 109 23.23 -17.93 -9.39
N GLY A 110 24.05 -18.95 -9.70
CA GLY A 110 24.69 -19.08 -11.02
C GLY A 110 23.68 -19.39 -12.13
N PHE A 111 22.67 -20.20 -11.83
CA PHE A 111 21.58 -20.50 -12.76
C PHE A 111 20.81 -19.24 -13.17
N GLY A 112 20.42 -18.39 -12.21
CA GLY A 112 19.72 -17.14 -12.48
C GLY A 112 20.49 -16.23 -13.44
N VAL A 113 21.81 -16.11 -13.27
CA VAL A 113 22.68 -15.30 -14.14
C VAL A 113 22.72 -15.85 -15.56
N MET A 114 22.87 -17.16 -15.74
CA MET A 114 22.90 -17.77 -17.08
C MET A 114 21.58 -17.57 -17.83
N VAL A 115 20.45 -17.75 -17.15
CA VAL A 115 19.12 -17.50 -17.72
C VAL A 115 18.97 -16.03 -18.12
N ALA A 116 19.38 -15.10 -17.25
CA ALA A 116 19.30 -13.68 -17.52
C ALA A 116 20.20 -13.25 -18.70
N GLN A 117 21.39 -13.83 -18.84
CA GLN A 117 22.29 -13.61 -19.97
C GLN A 117 21.66 -14.07 -21.29
N ALA A 118 21.09 -15.28 -21.34
CA ALA A 118 20.42 -15.79 -22.54
C ALA A 118 19.20 -14.91 -22.93
N LEU A 119 18.39 -14.53 -21.94
CA LEU A 119 17.28 -13.60 -22.15
C LEU A 119 17.75 -12.23 -22.67
N GLY A 120 18.90 -11.73 -22.22
CA GLY A 120 19.49 -10.48 -22.70
C GLY A 120 20.02 -10.57 -24.13
N SER A 121 20.61 -11.70 -24.52
CA SER A 121 21.27 -11.85 -25.83
C SER A 121 20.33 -12.22 -26.97
N GLN A 122 19.37 -13.12 -26.74
CA GLN A 122 18.47 -13.63 -27.80
C GLN A 122 16.98 -13.48 -27.46
N GLY A 123 16.63 -13.03 -26.25
CA GLY A 123 15.25 -12.79 -25.83
C GLY A 123 14.49 -14.01 -25.30
N TYR A 124 15.09 -15.21 -25.36
CA TYR A 124 14.53 -16.45 -24.81
C TYR A 124 15.64 -17.38 -24.27
N CYS A 125 15.26 -18.30 -23.40
CA CYS A 125 16.12 -19.31 -22.78
C CYS A 125 15.36 -20.63 -22.65
N VAL A 126 15.96 -21.72 -23.10
CA VAL A 126 15.44 -23.08 -22.95
C VAL A 126 16.18 -23.80 -21.84
N VAL A 127 15.46 -24.22 -20.81
CA VAL A 127 15.98 -24.89 -19.62
C VAL A 127 15.70 -26.39 -19.67
N GLN A 128 16.71 -27.24 -19.47
CA GLN A 128 16.54 -28.68 -19.23
C GLN A 128 16.04 -28.93 -17.81
N MET A 129 14.87 -29.55 -17.69
CA MET A 129 14.34 -30.07 -16.42
C MET A 129 14.62 -31.58 -16.30
N PHE A 130 14.52 -32.11 -15.09
CA PHE A 130 14.76 -33.53 -14.81
C PHE A 130 13.53 -34.10 -14.12
N MET A 131 12.68 -34.78 -14.89
CA MET A 131 11.43 -35.39 -14.39
C MET A 131 11.21 -36.76 -15.05
N GLY A 132 10.78 -37.74 -14.25
CA GLY A 132 10.58 -39.11 -14.69
C GLY A 132 9.25 -39.36 -15.39
N HIS A 133 9.18 -40.47 -16.12
CA HIS A 133 7.97 -40.87 -16.86
C HIS A 133 6.76 -41.11 -15.93
N GLU A 134 6.98 -41.66 -14.73
CA GLU A 134 5.90 -41.87 -13.76
C GLU A 134 5.32 -40.53 -13.25
N GLU A 135 6.18 -39.55 -12.98
CA GLU A 135 5.79 -38.21 -12.54
C GLU A 135 5.08 -37.44 -13.66
N GLN A 136 5.54 -37.57 -14.91
CA GLN A 136 4.86 -37.02 -16.09
C GLN A 136 3.44 -37.57 -16.22
N GLN A 137 3.26 -38.88 -16.06
CA GLN A 137 1.95 -39.51 -16.14
C GLN A 137 1.05 -39.09 -14.98
N GLU A 138 1.60 -38.99 -13.77
CA GLU A 138 0.87 -38.46 -12.60
C GLU A 138 0.42 -37.02 -12.83
N ALA A 139 1.30 -36.15 -13.33
CA ALA A 139 0.96 -34.77 -13.66
C ALA A 139 -0.16 -34.70 -14.72
N MET A 140 -0.12 -35.58 -15.73
CA MET A 140 -1.17 -35.70 -16.74
C MET A 140 -2.51 -36.13 -16.13
N ASP A 141 -2.51 -37.12 -15.24
CA ASP A 141 -3.72 -37.62 -14.58
C ASP A 141 -4.32 -36.58 -13.63
N VAL A 142 -3.48 -35.86 -12.87
CA VAL A 142 -3.89 -34.74 -12.02
C VAL A 142 -4.49 -33.62 -12.86
N SER A 143 -3.81 -33.20 -13.94
CA SER A 143 -4.25 -32.11 -14.82
C SER A 143 -5.65 -32.34 -15.42
N SER A 144 -6.00 -33.61 -15.69
CA SER A 144 -7.31 -33.98 -16.21
C SER A 144 -8.45 -33.69 -15.21
N ARG A 145 -8.14 -33.74 -13.90
CA ARG A 145 -9.08 -33.59 -12.77
C ARG A 145 -9.12 -32.17 -12.17
N VAL A 146 -8.13 -31.34 -12.45
CA VAL A 146 -8.07 -29.97 -11.89
C VAL A 146 -9.06 -29.06 -12.60
N GLY A 147 -9.88 -28.31 -11.85
CA GLY A 147 -10.57 -27.08 -12.27
C GLY A 147 -11.55 -27.16 -13.46
N GLU A 148 -12.28 -26.06 -13.65
CA GLU A 148 -13.05 -25.82 -14.87
C GLU A 148 -12.14 -25.24 -15.98
N LEU A 149 -12.61 -25.34 -17.23
CA LEU A 149 -11.91 -24.75 -18.37
C LEU A 149 -11.91 -23.23 -18.24
N SER A 150 -10.78 -22.59 -18.51
CA SER A 150 -10.69 -21.14 -18.56
C SER A 150 -11.34 -20.63 -19.85
N GLU A 151 -12.43 -19.87 -19.69
CA GLU A 151 -13.16 -19.25 -20.80
C GLU A 151 -12.54 -17.87 -21.08
N PHE A 152 -11.51 -17.84 -21.92
CA PHE A 152 -11.04 -16.56 -22.46
C PHE A 152 -12.02 -16.03 -23.50
N LYS A 153 -12.10 -14.70 -23.59
CA LYS A 153 -12.79 -14.02 -24.69
C LYS A 153 -11.85 -13.91 -25.88
N GLU A 154 -12.40 -13.93 -27.10
CA GLU A 154 -11.63 -14.02 -28.36
C GLU A 154 -10.54 -12.94 -28.44
N GLU A 155 -10.86 -11.71 -28.05
CA GLU A 155 -9.97 -10.56 -28.13
C GLU A 155 -8.87 -10.56 -27.05
N LEU A 156 -9.11 -11.26 -25.94
CA LEU A 156 -8.21 -11.33 -24.78
C LEU A 156 -7.32 -12.58 -24.83
N GLU A 157 -7.75 -13.65 -25.52
CA GLU A 157 -7.05 -14.95 -25.51
C GLU A 157 -5.62 -14.85 -26.02
N VAL A 158 -5.39 -14.14 -27.12
CA VAL A 158 -4.07 -14.05 -27.77
C VAL A 158 -2.98 -13.56 -26.83
N ASP A 159 -3.33 -12.65 -25.93
CA ASP A 159 -2.43 -12.06 -24.94
C ASP A 159 -2.02 -13.05 -23.83
N PHE A 160 -2.90 -14.01 -23.53
CA PHE A 160 -2.60 -15.07 -22.58
C PHE A 160 -1.96 -16.28 -23.26
N MET A 161 -2.38 -16.65 -24.46
CA MET A 161 -2.09 -17.98 -25.02
C MET A 161 -1.23 -17.96 -26.28
N GLY A 162 -0.89 -16.77 -26.76
CA GLY A 162 -0.22 -16.58 -28.04
C GLY A 162 -1.20 -16.66 -29.20
N ARG A 163 -0.69 -16.42 -30.41
CA ARG A 163 -1.45 -16.50 -31.66
C ARG A 163 -1.82 -17.94 -31.96
N ASP A 164 -2.98 -18.12 -32.60
CA ASP A 164 -3.52 -19.43 -33.00
C ASP A 164 -3.53 -20.44 -31.84
N ASN A 165 -4.28 -20.22 -30.75
CA ASN A 165 -4.27 -21.15 -29.62
C ASN A 165 -4.89 -22.52 -30.02
N TYR A 166 -4.08 -23.59 -29.95
CA TYR A 166 -4.51 -24.98 -30.20
C TYR A 166 -4.79 -25.79 -28.94
N THR A 167 -4.91 -25.12 -27.79
CA THR A 167 -5.04 -25.77 -26.49
C THR A 167 -6.24 -25.28 -25.70
N LYS A 168 -6.88 -26.20 -24.97
CA LYS A 168 -7.80 -25.87 -23.88
C LYS A 168 -6.99 -25.64 -22.61
N THR A 169 -7.43 -24.70 -21.79
CA THR A 169 -6.65 -24.22 -20.65
C THR A 169 -7.42 -24.31 -19.35
N LYS A 170 -6.69 -24.46 -18.25
CA LYS A 170 -7.25 -24.44 -16.89
C LYS A 170 -6.33 -23.66 -15.97
N LYS A 171 -6.88 -22.74 -15.20
CA LYS A 171 -6.11 -21.94 -14.24
C LYS A 171 -5.84 -22.76 -12.97
N LEU A 172 -4.58 -22.82 -12.56
CA LEU A 172 -4.17 -23.41 -11.27
C LEU A 172 -4.33 -22.39 -10.14
N LYS A 173 -4.44 -22.90 -8.91
CA LYS A 173 -4.24 -22.08 -7.73
C LYS A 173 -2.78 -21.62 -7.68
N PRO A 174 -2.50 -20.38 -7.23
CA PRO A 174 -1.13 -19.95 -6.97
C PRO A 174 -0.40 -20.92 -6.04
N ASP A 175 0.91 -21.06 -6.24
CA ASP A 175 1.79 -21.85 -5.36
C ASP A 175 1.88 -21.20 -3.98
N ASP A 176 1.69 -21.99 -2.93
CA ASP A 176 1.92 -21.57 -1.55
C ASP A 176 3.30 -22.05 -1.13
N LEU A 177 4.27 -21.12 -1.05
CA LEU A 177 5.66 -21.45 -0.73
C LEU A 177 5.84 -22.07 0.66
N GLU A 178 4.87 -21.92 1.57
CA GLU A 178 4.89 -22.50 2.90
C GLU A 178 4.39 -23.96 2.94
N GLU A 179 3.64 -24.40 1.92
CA GLU A 179 3.17 -25.77 1.78
C GLU A 179 4.06 -26.60 0.83
N GLU A 180 4.28 -27.86 1.16
CA GLU A 180 4.99 -28.79 0.28
C GLU A 180 4.07 -29.33 -0.84
N PRO A 181 4.54 -29.44 -2.09
CA PRO A 181 3.73 -29.98 -3.19
C PRO A 181 3.24 -31.40 -2.91
N SER A 182 1.93 -31.61 -3.02
CA SER A 182 1.33 -32.93 -2.76
C SER A 182 1.35 -33.88 -3.97
N ASP A 183 1.59 -33.37 -5.17
CA ASP A 183 1.62 -34.13 -6.42
C ASP A 183 2.66 -33.58 -7.42
N ALA A 184 2.90 -34.33 -8.50
CA ALA A 184 3.88 -33.99 -9.53
C ALA A 184 3.57 -32.68 -10.29
N LEU A 185 2.28 -32.31 -10.41
CA LEU A 185 1.90 -31.05 -11.07
C LEU A 185 2.20 -29.85 -10.16
N GLY A 186 1.93 -29.96 -8.87
CA GLY A 186 2.34 -29.00 -7.85
C GLY A 186 3.86 -28.86 -7.77
N GLN A 187 4.61 -29.95 -8.01
CA GLN A 187 6.07 -29.89 -8.07
C GLN A 187 6.57 -29.04 -9.24
N CYS A 188 5.97 -29.19 -10.42
CA CYS A 188 6.27 -28.35 -11.57
C CYS A 188 5.94 -26.88 -11.29
N GLU A 189 4.86 -26.62 -10.55
CA GLU A 189 4.49 -25.27 -10.15
C GLU A 189 5.51 -24.64 -9.20
N ARG A 190 6.00 -25.41 -8.22
CA ARG A 190 7.09 -24.99 -7.31
C ARG A 190 8.37 -24.65 -8.07
N GLN A 191 8.72 -25.42 -9.10
CA GLN A 191 9.89 -25.15 -9.94
C GLN A 191 9.77 -23.81 -10.69
N LEU A 192 8.57 -23.46 -11.20
CA LEU A 192 8.34 -22.14 -11.81
C LEU A 192 8.48 -21.00 -10.80
N SER A 193 8.03 -21.19 -9.56
CA SER A 193 8.21 -20.22 -8.47
C SER A 193 9.70 -20.04 -8.14
N GLN A 194 10.47 -21.11 -8.07
CA GLN A 194 11.93 -21.06 -7.85
C GLN A 194 12.68 -20.34 -8.98
N ILE A 195 12.30 -20.56 -10.25
CA ILE A 195 12.85 -19.79 -11.38
C ILE A 195 12.61 -18.29 -11.17
N CYS A 196 11.39 -17.90 -10.79
CA CYS A 196 11.07 -16.51 -10.54
C CYS A 196 11.94 -15.91 -9.42
N MET A 197 12.17 -16.65 -8.33
CA MET A 197 13.02 -16.19 -7.22
C MET A 197 14.48 -16.03 -7.62
N MET A 198 15.00 -16.90 -8.51
CA MET A 198 16.39 -16.83 -8.97
C MET A 198 16.63 -15.74 -10.03
N VAL A 199 15.66 -15.50 -10.92
CA VAL A 199 15.77 -14.52 -12.01
C VAL A 199 15.35 -13.11 -11.57
N GLY A 200 14.37 -13.00 -10.67
CA GLY A 200 13.76 -11.73 -10.25
C GLY A 200 14.75 -10.65 -9.80
N PRO A 201 15.72 -10.93 -8.91
CA PRO A 201 16.70 -9.94 -8.46
C PRO A 201 17.58 -9.36 -9.58
N LEU A 202 17.69 -10.03 -10.73
CA LEU A 202 18.55 -9.62 -11.85
C LEU A 202 17.81 -8.77 -12.89
N THR A 203 16.48 -8.71 -12.85
CA THR A 203 15.71 -8.04 -13.92
C THR A 203 15.85 -6.52 -13.89
N ALA A 204 16.02 -5.90 -12.72
CA ALA A 204 16.11 -4.45 -12.60
C ALA A 204 17.33 -3.91 -13.35
N SER A 205 18.50 -4.49 -13.09
CA SER A 205 19.78 -4.09 -13.69
C SER A 205 19.89 -4.45 -15.17
N LEU A 206 19.40 -5.63 -15.58
CA LEU A 206 19.58 -6.13 -16.93
C LEU A 206 18.46 -5.74 -17.89
N PHE A 207 17.23 -5.63 -17.39
CA PHE A 207 16.02 -5.51 -18.22
C PHE A 207 15.24 -4.22 -17.97
N GLY A 208 15.60 -3.43 -16.95
CA GLY A 208 14.97 -2.15 -16.64
C GLY A 208 13.60 -2.27 -15.96
N PHE A 209 13.32 -3.37 -15.26
CA PHE A 209 12.10 -3.51 -14.44
C PHE A 209 12.32 -4.37 -13.20
N GLU A 210 11.66 -4.03 -12.10
CA GLU A 210 11.62 -4.85 -10.88
C GLU A 210 10.47 -5.86 -10.92
N THR A 211 10.69 -7.05 -10.38
CA THR A 211 9.65 -8.10 -10.29
C THR A 211 8.98 -8.08 -8.93
N VAL A 212 7.65 -8.19 -8.91
CA VAL A 212 6.86 -8.38 -7.68
C VAL A 212 6.51 -9.84 -7.41
N GLY A 213 6.67 -10.70 -8.42
CA GLY A 213 6.41 -12.12 -8.30
C GLY A 213 5.97 -12.74 -9.62
N ARG A 214 5.11 -13.74 -9.53
CA ARG A 214 4.66 -14.59 -10.63
C ARG A 214 3.13 -14.67 -10.67
N SER A 215 2.56 -14.74 -11.88
CA SER A 215 1.12 -15.01 -12.05
C SER A 215 0.78 -16.47 -11.71
N ALA A 216 -0.50 -16.74 -11.43
CA ALA A 216 -0.99 -18.12 -11.41
C ALA A 216 -0.70 -18.82 -12.76
N SER A 217 -0.36 -20.11 -12.71
CA SER A 217 -0.14 -20.90 -13.92
C SER A 217 -1.43 -21.34 -14.60
N PHE A 218 -1.34 -21.55 -15.91
CA PHE A 218 -2.34 -22.24 -16.70
C PHE A 218 -1.82 -23.60 -17.16
N VAL A 219 -2.61 -24.64 -16.93
CA VAL A 219 -2.44 -25.93 -17.59
C VAL A 219 -2.92 -25.79 -19.03
N ARG A 220 -2.09 -26.14 -20.01
CA ARG A 220 -2.42 -26.21 -21.43
C ARG A 220 -2.48 -27.66 -21.87
N LEU A 221 -3.65 -28.07 -22.38
CA LEU A 221 -3.89 -29.39 -22.95
C LEU A 221 -4.33 -29.26 -24.40
N ARG A 222 -3.86 -30.14 -25.28
CA ARG A 222 -4.31 -30.14 -26.67
C ARG A 222 -5.80 -30.48 -26.79
N PHE A 223 -6.50 -29.88 -27.76
CA PHE A 223 -7.82 -30.35 -28.18
C PHE A 223 -7.73 -31.77 -28.77
N ALA A 224 -8.63 -32.66 -28.38
CA ALA A 224 -8.68 -34.04 -28.85
C ALA A 224 -9.06 -34.14 -30.33
N ASN A 225 -9.90 -33.22 -30.83
CA ASN A 225 -10.27 -33.14 -32.24
C ASN A 225 -10.84 -31.76 -32.59
N LYS A 226 -11.05 -31.52 -33.89
CA LYS A 226 -11.60 -30.27 -34.41
C LYS A 226 -13.00 -29.94 -33.86
N ALA A 227 -13.84 -30.94 -33.57
CA ALA A 227 -15.17 -30.68 -33.02
C ALA A 227 -15.12 -30.20 -31.56
N GLU A 228 -14.17 -30.69 -30.77
CA GLU A 228 -13.91 -30.17 -29.42
C GLU A 228 -13.36 -28.73 -29.50
N ALA A 229 -12.41 -28.48 -30.39
CA ALA A 229 -11.88 -27.14 -30.63
C ALA A 229 -13.00 -26.16 -31.05
N ASP A 230 -13.87 -26.56 -31.98
CA ASP A 230 -15.00 -25.73 -32.45
C ASP A 230 -16.04 -25.46 -31.35
N LYS A 231 -16.25 -26.41 -30.41
CA LYS A 231 -17.17 -26.24 -29.28
C LYS A 231 -16.61 -25.31 -28.20
N LEU A 232 -15.30 -25.35 -28.00
CA LEU A 232 -14.60 -24.58 -26.96
C LEU A 232 -13.98 -23.28 -27.52
N ARG A 233 -14.43 -22.81 -28.69
CA ARG A 233 -13.96 -21.54 -29.23
C ARG A 233 -14.34 -20.39 -28.29
N PRO A 234 -13.40 -19.49 -27.97
CA PRO A 234 -13.68 -18.24 -27.31
C PRO A 234 -14.87 -17.52 -27.94
N GLN A 235 -15.75 -16.97 -27.10
CA GLN A 235 -16.80 -16.06 -27.56
C GLN A 235 -16.23 -14.63 -27.61
N PRO A 236 -16.76 -13.76 -28.49
CA PRO A 236 -16.39 -12.35 -28.50
C PRO A 236 -16.79 -11.66 -27.19
N LEU A 237 -16.15 -10.54 -26.88
CA LEU A 237 -16.49 -9.69 -25.73
C LEU A 237 -17.90 -9.10 -25.86
N GLU A 238 -18.72 -9.29 -24.83
CA GLU A 238 -20.03 -8.67 -24.66
C GLU A 238 -19.98 -7.50 -23.67
N GLN A 239 -21.01 -6.66 -23.68
CA GLN A 239 -21.08 -5.49 -22.79
C GLN A 239 -21.02 -5.88 -21.30
N ASP A 240 -21.69 -6.96 -20.92
CA ASP A 240 -21.73 -7.45 -19.54
C ASP A 240 -20.32 -7.83 -19.05
N ASP A 241 -19.46 -8.39 -19.92
CA ASP A 241 -18.06 -8.73 -19.57
C ASP A 241 -17.24 -7.48 -19.24
N ILE A 242 -17.52 -6.36 -19.91
CA ILE A 242 -16.87 -5.07 -19.69
C ILE A 242 -17.31 -4.48 -18.35
N GLU A 243 -18.62 -4.54 -18.07
CA GLU A 243 -19.21 -4.08 -16.81
C GLU A 243 -18.72 -4.89 -15.60
N ASP A 244 -18.50 -6.19 -15.79
CA ASP A 244 -17.90 -7.11 -14.81
C ASP A 244 -16.37 -6.96 -14.69
N GLY A 245 -15.76 -6.09 -15.51
CA GLY A 245 -14.36 -5.71 -15.40
C GLY A 245 -13.36 -6.66 -16.07
N ALA A 246 -13.79 -7.55 -16.96
CA ALA A 246 -12.92 -8.49 -17.65
C ALA A 246 -11.79 -7.79 -18.41
N VAL A 247 -12.12 -6.71 -19.15
CA VAL A 247 -11.13 -5.91 -19.89
C VAL A 247 -10.18 -5.20 -18.92
N SER A 248 -10.69 -4.60 -17.83
CA SER A 248 -9.85 -3.93 -16.83
C SER A 248 -8.81 -4.88 -16.21
N ASN A 249 -9.22 -6.10 -15.88
CA ASN A 249 -8.33 -7.14 -15.36
C ASN A 249 -7.31 -7.60 -16.40
N HIS A 250 -7.73 -7.69 -17.66
CA HIS A 250 -6.84 -7.99 -18.79
C HIS A 250 -5.74 -6.95 -18.95
N MET A 251 -6.09 -5.66 -18.88
CA MET A 251 -5.12 -4.57 -19.02
C MET A 251 -4.02 -4.61 -17.96
N ARG A 252 -4.41 -4.87 -16.69
CA ARG A 252 -3.43 -5.06 -15.62
C ARG A 252 -2.47 -6.21 -15.91
N PHE A 253 -2.97 -7.31 -16.46
CA PHE A 253 -2.13 -8.43 -16.87
C PHE A 253 -1.18 -8.04 -18.01
N VAL A 254 -1.68 -7.38 -19.06
CA VAL A 254 -0.88 -6.93 -20.21
C VAL A 254 0.23 -5.95 -19.78
N GLN A 255 -0.05 -5.04 -18.84
CA GLN A 255 0.91 -4.06 -18.34
C GLN A 255 1.98 -4.68 -17.42
N SER A 256 1.61 -5.71 -16.64
CA SER A 256 2.48 -6.34 -15.65
C SER A 256 3.32 -7.49 -16.22
N ARG A 257 2.86 -8.20 -17.26
CA ARG A 257 3.59 -9.33 -17.86
C ARG A 257 4.92 -8.86 -18.46
N LYS A 258 6.02 -9.52 -18.11
CA LYS A 258 7.35 -9.24 -18.69
C LYS A 258 8.02 -10.49 -19.24
N LEU A 259 8.18 -11.54 -18.43
CA LEU A 259 8.71 -12.82 -18.88
C LEU A 259 7.60 -13.86 -18.86
N ALA A 260 7.49 -14.66 -19.92
CA ALA A 260 6.63 -15.84 -19.93
C ALA A 260 7.48 -17.09 -19.74
N MET A 261 6.95 -18.05 -19.01
CA MET A 261 7.55 -19.37 -18.76
C MET A 261 6.57 -20.43 -19.23
N LEU A 262 7.02 -21.30 -20.13
CA LEU A 262 6.25 -22.42 -20.66
C LEU A 262 6.98 -23.72 -20.34
N TYR A 263 6.47 -24.46 -19.36
CA TYR A 263 7.00 -25.76 -18.95
C TYR A 263 6.32 -26.88 -19.72
N MET A 264 7.02 -27.47 -20.67
CA MET A 264 6.67 -28.68 -21.40
C MET A 264 6.90 -29.93 -20.54
N ILE A 265 5.89 -30.33 -19.76
CA ILE A 265 5.96 -31.52 -18.90
C ILE A 265 5.94 -32.79 -19.75
N ASP A 266 4.98 -32.88 -20.68
CA ASP A 266 4.88 -33.97 -21.64
C ASP A 266 4.54 -33.44 -23.04
N SER A 267 5.14 -34.02 -24.08
CA SER A 267 4.99 -33.57 -25.46
C SER A 267 5.47 -34.62 -26.45
N ASP A 268 4.62 -34.96 -27.42
CA ASP A 268 4.96 -35.77 -28.61
C ASP A 268 5.67 -34.93 -29.70
N GLY A 269 6.09 -33.70 -29.40
CA GLY A 269 6.71 -32.77 -30.33
C GLY A 269 5.83 -31.58 -30.71
N GLY A 270 6.26 -30.81 -31.70
CA GLY A 270 5.55 -29.63 -32.22
C GLY A 270 6.46 -28.41 -32.33
N GLU A 271 5.85 -27.25 -32.52
CA GLU A 271 6.56 -26.01 -32.83
C GLU A 271 6.12 -24.87 -31.88
N LEU A 272 7.11 -24.17 -31.31
CA LEU A 272 6.93 -22.88 -30.64
C LEU A 272 7.57 -21.80 -31.51
N TRP A 273 6.73 -20.92 -32.06
CA TRP A 273 7.19 -19.80 -32.87
C TRP A 273 7.24 -18.54 -32.03
N PHE A 274 8.33 -17.77 -32.13
CA PHE A 274 8.46 -16.43 -31.56
C PHE A 274 8.34 -15.38 -32.67
N HIS A 275 7.48 -14.39 -32.42
CA HIS A 275 7.20 -13.25 -33.29
C HIS A 275 7.70 -11.97 -32.58
N PRO A 276 8.98 -11.61 -32.72
CA PRO A 276 9.52 -10.43 -32.07
C PRO A 276 8.91 -9.16 -32.66
N LYS A 277 8.75 -8.13 -31.81
CA LYS A 277 8.29 -6.80 -32.23
C LYS A 277 9.17 -6.23 -33.34
N GLU A 278 10.47 -6.50 -33.26
CA GLU A 278 11.48 -6.17 -34.26
C GLU A 278 12.41 -7.37 -34.46
N GLY A 279 12.64 -7.79 -35.70
CA GLY A 279 13.53 -8.91 -36.03
C GLY A 279 12.89 -10.01 -36.88
N GLN A 280 13.57 -11.15 -37.00
CA GLN A 280 13.07 -12.33 -37.72
C GLN A 280 12.40 -13.32 -36.76
N GLU A 281 11.39 -14.04 -37.25
CA GLU A 281 10.73 -15.10 -36.49
C GLU A 281 11.70 -16.25 -36.19
N VAL A 282 11.57 -16.81 -34.99
CA VAL A 282 12.41 -17.94 -34.52
C VAL A 282 11.49 -19.10 -34.16
N MET A 283 11.86 -20.30 -34.58
CA MET A 283 11.15 -21.53 -34.23
C MET A 283 12.00 -22.37 -33.27
N VAL A 284 11.41 -22.76 -32.15
CA VAL A 284 11.97 -23.71 -31.20
C VAL A 284 11.10 -24.96 -31.18
N PRO A 285 11.67 -26.17 -31.39
CA PRO A 285 10.90 -27.39 -31.34
C PRO A 285 10.44 -27.70 -29.91
N LEU A 286 9.21 -28.20 -29.78
CA LEU A 286 8.67 -28.60 -28.48
C LEU A 286 9.27 -29.94 -28.06
N VAL A 287 9.95 -29.96 -26.92
CA VAL A 287 10.56 -31.15 -26.34
C VAL A 287 10.11 -31.26 -24.89
N LYS A 288 9.76 -32.47 -24.44
CA LYS A 288 9.38 -32.72 -23.03
C LYS A 288 10.54 -32.46 -22.07
N ASN A 289 10.24 -32.24 -20.79
CA ASN A 289 11.20 -31.83 -19.76
C ASN A 289 11.93 -30.52 -20.09
N ARG A 290 11.23 -29.56 -20.68
CA ARG A 290 11.78 -28.24 -21.01
C ARG A 290 10.97 -27.12 -20.38
N VAL A 291 11.63 -26.11 -19.83
CA VAL A 291 11.00 -24.81 -19.57
C VAL A 291 11.55 -23.81 -20.57
N VAL A 292 10.66 -23.16 -21.32
CA VAL A 292 11.03 -22.06 -22.21
C VAL A 292 10.66 -20.75 -21.54
N ILE A 293 11.66 -19.91 -21.28
CA ILE A 293 11.50 -18.58 -20.67
C ILE A 293 11.76 -17.53 -21.76
N PHE A 294 10.88 -16.55 -21.94
CA PHE A 294 11.07 -15.53 -22.99
C PHE A 294 10.52 -14.14 -22.63
N ARG A 295 11.09 -13.10 -23.25
CA ARG A 295 10.71 -11.68 -23.13
C ARG A 295 9.37 -11.40 -23.81
N HIS A 296 8.26 -11.75 -23.16
CA HIS A 296 6.91 -11.56 -23.70
C HIS A 296 6.62 -10.06 -24.00
N ASP A 297 7.24 -9.15 -23.26
CA ASP A 297 7.18 -7.71 -23.53
C ASP A 297 7.87 -7.28 -24.84
N ARG A 298 8.67 -8.14 -25.47
CA ARG A 298 9.41 -7.88 -26.73
C ARG A 298 9.00 -8.81 -27.87
N MET A 299 8.35 -9.93 -27.58
CA MET A 299 7.93 -10.90 -28.58
C MET A 299 6.65 -11.59 -28.18
N SER A 300 5.82 -11.87 -29.17
CA SER A 300 4.69 -12.77 -29.02
C SER A 300 5.05 -14.15 -29.56
N TYR A 301 4.11 -15.08 -29.49
CA TYR A 301 4.41 -16.47 -29.81
C TYR A 301 3.21 -17.22 -30.33
N SER A 302 3.46 -18.33 -31.02
CA SER A 302 2.44 -19.32 -31.39
C SER A 302 2.86 -20.68 -30.85
N TYR A 303 1.95 -21.36 -30.14
CA TYR A 303 2.22 -22.66 -29.53
C TYR A 303 1.44 -23.77 -30.25
N LYS A 304 2.14 -24.62 -31.01
CA LYS A 304 1.55 -25.64 -31.90
C LYS A 304 2.00 -27.06 -31.50
N PRO A 305 1.38 -27.68 -30.48
CA PRO A 305 1.75 -29.03 -30.03
C PRO A 305 1.27 -30.13 -30.98
N LEU A 306 2.10 -31.17 -31.13
CA LEU A 306 1.77 -32.45 -31.78
C LEU A 306 1.47 -33.52 -30.73
N GLY A 307 0.82 -34.61 -31.18
CA GLY A 307 0.29 -35.69 -30.33
C GLY A 307 -0.36 -35.23 -29.01
N ASN A 308 -0.06 -35.96 -27.93
CA ASN A 308 -0.36 -35.57 -26.56
C ASN A 308 0.59 -34.46 -26.10
N SER A 309 0.05 -33.49 -25.36
CA SER A 309 0.84 -32.38 -24.85
C SER A 309 0.22 -31.84 -23.57
N LEU A 310 1.06 -31.73 -22.54
CA LEU A 310 0.81 -31.10 -21.26
C LEU A 310 1.87 -30.03 -21.02
N ALA A 311 1.44 -28.78 -20.93
CA ALA A 311 2.33 -27.68 -20.56
C ALA A 311 1.76 -26.84 -19.41
N LEU A 312 2.62 -26.29 -18.57
CA LEU A 312 2.27 -25.22 -17.63
C LEU A 312 2.77 -23.89 -18.18
N GLN A 313 1.94 -22.86 -18.10
CA GLN A 313 2.31 -21.53 -18.53
C GLN A 313 2.10 -20.50 -17.43
N SER A 314 3.11 -19.68 -17.17
CA SER A 314 3.06 -18.61 -16.18
C SER A 314 3.89 -17.41 -16.60
N TRP A 315 3.75 -16.29 -15.90
CA TRP A 315 4.50 -15.07 -16.18
C TRP A 315 5.18 -14.54 -14.93
N ILE A 316 6.42 -14.11 -15.09
CA ILE A 316 7.07 -13.22 -14.13
C ILE A 316 6.57 -11.81 -14.43
N VAL A 317 6.01 -11.19 -13.40
CA VAL A 317 5.31 -9.91 -13.50
C VAL A 317 6.07 -8.82 -12.75
N ARG A 318 6.05 -7.61 -13.31
CA ARG A 318 6.46 -6.40 -12.59
C ARG A 318 5.31 -5.81 -11.81
N ASP A 319 5.62 -4.91 -10.88
CA ASP A 319 4.58 -4.04 -10.36
C ASP A 319 4.02 -3.15 -11.48
N VAL A 320 2.73 -2.89 -11.46
CA VAL A 320 2.19 -1.82 -12.31
C VAL A 320 2.69 -0.53 -11.66
N PRO A 321 3.38 0.38 -12.38
CA PRO A 321 3.86 1.62 -11.80
C PRO A 321 2.73 2.26 -10.99
N GLY A 322 2.98 2.49 -9.71
CA GLY A 322 2.03 3.13 -8.84
C GLY A 322 1.79 4.52 -9.40
N PHE A 323 0.70 4.70 -10.14
CA PHE A 323 0.23 6.04 -10.39
C PHE A 323 -0.12 6.60 -9.02
N GLN A 324 0.65 7.58 -8.54
CA GLN A 324 0.20 8.37 -7.41
C GLN A 324 -1.14 8.93 -7.86
N VAL A 325 -2.21 8.47 -7.23
CA VAL A 325 -3.56 8.91 -7.54
C VAL A 325 -3.62 10.36 -7.10
N GLN A 326 -3.29 11.27 -8.03
CA GLN A 326 -3.23 12.70 -7.75
C GLN A 326 -4.63 13.26 -7.52
N GLU A 327 -5.64 12.65 -8.14
CA GLU A 327 -7.04 13.06 -7.96
C GLU A 327 -7.98 11.84 -8.07
N VAL A 328 -8.64 11.48 -6.97
CA VAL A 328 -9.82 10.61 -7.00
C VAL A 328 -11.02 11.51 -7.30
N THR A 329 -11.47 11.55 -8.55
CA THR A 329 -12.71 12.22 -8.90
C THR A 329 -13.90 11.30 -8.57
N GLY A 330 -14.41 11.42 -7.34
CA GLY A 330 -15.66 10.84 -6.88
C GLY A 330 -16.66 11.94 -6.51
N GLY A 331 -17.96 11.62 -6.49
CA GLY A 331 -18.98 12.57 -6.03
C GLY A 331 -18.61 13.15 -4.65
N GLY A 332 -18.73 14.46 -4.50
CA GLY A 332 -18.20 15.29 -3.41
C GLY A 332 -18.70 15.03 -1.98
N GLU A 333 -19.14 13.82 -1.65
CA GLU A 333 -19.43 13.39 -0.27
C GLU A 333 -18.55 12.21 0.21
N GLU A 334 -17.76 11.56 -0.66
CA GLU A 334 -16.97 10.37 -0.28
C GLU A 334 -15.45 10.57 -0.19
N VAL A 335 -14.87 11.62 -0.78
CA VAL A 335 -13.41 11.83 -0.79
C VAL A 335 -12.89 12.42 0.54
N ASP A 336 -13.65 13.32 1.17
CA ASP A 336 -13.30 13.93 2.46
C ASP A 336 -13.36 12.94 3.64
N ARG A 337 -13.98 11.76 3.47
CA ARG A 337 -14.00 10.70 4.48
C ARG A 337 -12.79 9.77 4.43
N VAL A 338 -11.90 9.91 3.44
CA VAL A 338 -10.86 8.89 3.16
C VAL A 338 -9.47 9.26 3.71
N MET A 339 -9.14 10.51 4.07
CA MET A 339 -7.72 10.91 4.09
C MET A 339 -7.07 11.62 5.30
N ASP A 340 -7.72 12.08 6.38
CA ASP A 340 -7.00 12.97 7.34
C ASP A 340 -7.18 12.66 8.84
N VAL A 341 -7.17 11.37 9.20
CA VAL A 341 -7.24 10.97 10.62
C VAL A 341 -6.01 10.14 10.95
N GLU A 342 -5.07 10.68 11.74
CA GLU A 342 -3.85 9.98 12.20
C GLU A 342 -3.69 10.01 13.71
N GLY A 343 -3.77 8.84 14.32
CA GLY A 343 -3.36 8.62 15.71
C GLY A 343 -1.89 8.19 15.84
N PRO A 344 -1.45 7.85 17.06
CA PRO A 344 -0.06 7.49 17.32
C PRO A 344 0.43 6.32 16.44
N PRO A 345 1.71 6.36 16.01
CA PRO A 345 2.26 5.36 15.12
C PRO A 345 2.25 3.97 15.79
N ARG A 346 2.21 2.95 14.93
CA ARG A 346 2.25 1.56 15.36
C ARG A 346 3.53 1.30 16.13
N GLN A 347 3.42 0.63 17.27
CA GLN A 347 4.61 0.23 18.02
C GLN A 347 5.45 -0.77 17.20
N GLU A 348 6.73 -0.44 17.04
CA GLU A 348 7.72 -1.28 16.36
C GLU A 348 8.31 -2.36 17.28
N GLY A 349 8.94 -3.36 16.66
CA GLY A 349 9.58 -4.47 17.36
C GLY A 349 8.63 -5.60 17.74
N ARG A 350 9.14 -6.53 18.56
CA ARG A 350 8.40 -7.71 19.01
C ARG A 350 7.45 -7.32 20.15
N LYS A 351 6.14 -7.47 19.95
CA LYS A 351 5.10 -7.01 20.90
C LYS A 351 4.08 -8.10 21.21
N PHE A 352 3.33 -7.92 22.30
CA PHE A 352 2.29 -8.83 22.75
C PHE A 352 0.98 -8.53 22.00
N HIS A 353 0.75 -9.26 20.92
CA HIS A 353 -0.38 -9.08 20.02
C HIS A 353 -1.58 -9.88 20.50
N ILE A 354 -2.74 -9.22 20.54
CA ILE A 354 -4.04 -9.86 20.72
C ILE A 354 -4.51 -10.26 19.32
N MET A 355 -4.60 -11.57 19.09
CA MET A 355 -4.95 -12.13 17.78
C MET A 355 -6.46 -12.29 17.65
N SER A 356 -7.12 -12.76 18.72
CA SER A 356 -8.56 -13.01 18.77
C SER A 356 -9.06 -12.88 20.20
N MET A 357 -10.37 -12.68 20.35
CA MET A 357 -11.02 -12.60 21.66
C MET A 357 -12.51 -12.92 21.54
N ASN A 358 -13.02 -13.80 22.40
CA ASN A 358 -14.43 -14.15 22.42
C ASN A 358 -15.03 -14.02 23.83
N THR A 359 -16.35 -13.93 23.92
CA THR A 359 -17.08 -13.62 25.15
C THR A 359 -18.48 -14.26 25.22
N ARG A 360 -18.96 -14.42 26.45
CA ARG A 360 -20.36 -14.58 26.85
C ARG A 360 -20.66 -13.61 27.99
N PHE A 361 -21.34 -12.51 27.69
CA PHE A 361 -21.77 -11.51 28.65
C PHE A 361 -23.30 -11.34 28.67
N PRO A 362 -23.87 -10.72 29.73
CA PRO A 362 -25.29 -10.39 29.80
C PRO A 362 -25.74 -9.54 28.60
N GLY A 363 -27.03 -9.61 28.28
CA GLY A 363 -27.57 -8.90 27.10
C GLY A 363 -27.26 -9.59 25.76
N GLU A 364 -26.98 -10.90 25.78
CA GLU A 364 -26.62 -11.69 24.59
C GLU A 364 -25.37 -11.16 23.86
N ALA A 365 -24.45 -10.55 24.61
CA ALA A 365 -23.14 -10.16 24.13
C ALA A 365 -22.26 -11.41 24.00
N ILE A 366 -22.52 -12.16 22.92
CA ILE A 366 -21.79 -13.30 22.42
C ILE A 366 -20.89 -12.76 21.31
N GLU A 367 -19.57 -12.84 21.47
CA GLU A 367 -18.55 -12.24 20.57
C GLU A 367 -18.38 -10.70 20.68
N PRO A 368 -17.22 -10.15 20.25
CA PRO A 368 -16.91 -8.72 20.31
C PRO A 368 -17.94 -7.81 19.61
N ASP A 369 -18.48 -8.21 18.47
CA ASP A 369 -19.39 -7.37 17.67
C ASP A 369 -20.75 -7.15 18.35
N LYS A 370 -21.28 -8.18 19.00
CA LYS A 370 -22.51 -8.06 19.80
C LYS A 370 -22.27 -7.26 21.06
N TYR A 371 -21.10 -7.44 21.67
CA TYR A 371 -20.70 -6.63 22.81
C TYR A 371 -20.60 -5.14 22.43
N TRP A 372 -19.95 -4.82 21.29
CA TRP A 372 -19.90 -3.47 20.73
C TRP A 372 -21.29 -2.89 20.53
N THR A 373 -22.18 -3.59 19.83
CA THR A 373 -23.56 -3.16 19.57
C THR A 373 -24.29 -2.77 20.87
N MET A 374 -24.13 -3.59 21.91
CA MET A 374 -24.76 -3.35 23.20
C MET A 374 -24.18 -2.12 23.91
N VAL A 375 -22.85 -2.01 24.02
CA VAL A 375 -22.20 -0.88 24.72
C VAL A 375 -22.36 0.43 23.95
N SER A 376 -22.37 0.39 22.61
CA SER A 376 -22.51 1.57 21.76
C SER A 376 -23.93 2.14 21.82
N GLN A 377 -24.94 1.28 22.00
CA GLN A 377 -26.34 1.67 22.19
C GLN A 377 -26.70 2.02 23.63
N CYS A 378 -25.72 2.10 24.54
CA CYS A 378 -25.96 2.44 25.94
C CYS A 378 -26.96 1.48 26.62
N THR A 379 -26.87 0.18 26.30
CA THR A 379 -27.84 -0.82 26.77
C THR A 379 -27.59 -1.19 28.24
N ASP A 380 -28.66 -1.18 29.04
CA ASP A 380 -28.73 -1.77 30.38
C ASP A 380 -29.13 -3.25 30.26
N SER A 381 -28.18 -4.16 30.51
CA SER A 381 -28.42 -5.61 30.43
C SER A 381 -28.82 -6.23 31.77
N VAL A 382 -28.97 -5.42 32.82
CA VAL A 382 -29.28 -5.91 34.16
C VAL A 382 -30.79 -6.19 34.27
N GLY A 383 -31.12 -7.41 34.67
CA GLY A 383 -32.50 -7.87 34.84
C GLY A 383 -32.77 -8.46 36.21
N GLU A 384 -33.99 -8.91 36.44
CA GLU A 384 -34.34 -9.68 37.63
C GLU A 384 -33.65 -11.06 37.63
N TRP A 385 -33.44 -11.62 38.82
CA TRP A 385 -32.87 -12.97 38.96
C TRP A 385 -33.71 -14.03 38.25
N PRO A 386 -33.11 -14.89 37.39
CA PRO A 386 -33.89 -15.90 36.69
C PRO A 386 -34.38 -16.98 37.67
N PHE A 387 -35.70 -17.21 37.69
CA PHE A 387 -36.33 -18.22 38.55
C PHE A 387 -35.76 -19.64 38.35
N LEU A 388 -35.28 -19.94 37.14
CA LEU A 388 -34.65 -21.22 36.81
C LEU A 388 -33.31 -21.46 37.54
N ARG A 389 -32.71 -20.43 38.17
CA ARG A 389 -31.50 -20.56 38.99
C ARG A 389 -31.84 -20.97 40.41
N PHE A 390 -32.63 -20.13 41.08
CA PHE A 390 -33.09 -20.31 42.44
C PHE A 390 -34.33 -19.43 42.67
N ASP A 391 -35.18 -19.84 43.60
CA ASP A 391 -36.39 -19.09 43.96
C ASP A 391 -36.03 -17.78 44.68
N SER A 392 -36.09 -16.67 43.95
CA SER A 392 -35.75 -15.32 44.44
C SER A 392 -36.63 -14.87 45.61
N THR A 393 -37.86 -15.38 45.70
CA THR A 393 -38.82 -14.99 46.75
C THR A 393 -38.40 -15.43 48.15
N LEU A 394 -37.53 -16.45 48.24
CA LEU A 394 -36.98 -16.93 49.51
C LEU A 394 -35.92 -16.00 50.08
N TYR A 395 -35.18 -15.31 49.22
CA TYR A 395 -33.97 -14.59 49.58
C TYR A 395 -34.11 -13.07 49.50
N TYR A 396 -35.11 -12.54 48.80
CA TYR A 396 -35.35 -11.12 48.66
C TYR A 396 -36.34 -10.57 49.72
N SER A 397 -36.13 -9.33 50.16
CA SER A 397 -37.11 -8.53 50.87
C SER A 397 -36.89 -7.03 50.58
N ASP A 398 -37.98 -6.29 50.40
CA ASP A 398 -38.01 -4.83 50.26
C ASP A 398 -37.96 -4.09 51.62
N ASP A 399 -37.88 -4.81 52.74
CA ASP A 399 -37.68 -4.24 54.08
C ASP A 399 -36.29 -3.61 54.17
N GLY A 400 -36.21 -2.39 54.72
CA GLY A 400 -34.93 -1.73 55.01
C GLY A 400 -34.01 -2.51 55.95
N ASN A 401 -34.52 -3.53 56.65
CA ASN A 401 -33.74 -4.45 57.48
C ASN A 401 -33.44 -5.81 56.82
N ALA A 402 -33.67 -5.98 55.52
CA ALA A 402 -33.49 -7.27 54.82
C ALA A 402 -32.12 -7.93 55.12
N ALA A 403 -31.04 -7.16 55.09
CA ALA A 403 -29.70 -7.66 55.40
C ALA A 403 -29.57 -8.26 56.81
N LEU A 404 -30.20 -7.64 57.82
CA LEU A 404 -30.20 -8.14 59.21
C LEU A 404 -31.02 -9.42 59.38
N GLN A 405 -31.94 -9.69 58.44
CA GLN A 405 -32.76 -10.89 58.39
C GLN A 405 -32.10 -12.02 57.59
N GLY A 406 -30.86 -11.83 57.12
CA GLY A 406 -30.21 -12.78 56.22
C GLY A 406 -30.88 -12.82 54.83
N LYS A 407 -31.40 -11.69 54.37
CA LYS A 407 -32.02 -11.51 53.05
C LYS A 407 -31.28 -10.44 52.23
N SER A 408 -31.44 -10.52 50.93
CA SER A 408 -31.01 -9.51 49.97
C SER A 408 -32.04 -8.39 49.88
N TYR A 409 -31.56 -7.15 49.83
CA TYR A 409 -32.39 -5.97 49.54
C TYR A 409 -32.49 -5.64 48.05
N THR A 410 -31.79 -6.39 47.19
CA THR A 410 -31.88 -6.29 45.72
C THR A 410 -32.21 -7.66 45.12
N HIS A 411 -32.88 -7.66 43.96
CA HIS A 411 -33.23 -8.87 43.21
C HIS A 411 -32.83 -8.78 41.73
N HIS A 412 -31.88 -7.88 41.41
CA HIS A 412 -31.36 -7.68 40.07
C HIS A 412 -29.95 -8.27 39.90
N GLY A 413 -29.52 -8.50 38.66
CA GLY A 413 -28.17 -8.94 38.33
C GLY A 413 -27.95 -9.03 36.82
N GLY A 414 -26.69 -9.03 36.38
CA GLY A 414 -26.34 -9.30 34.99
C GLY A 414 -26.23 -10.80 34.77
N PHE A 415 -27.13 -11.40 33.99
CA PHE A 415 -27.13 -12.85 33.74
C PHE A 415 -26.89 -13.16 32.27
N ILE A 416 -26.13 -14.22 32.02
CA ILE A 416 -26.14 -14.93 30.74
C ILE A 416 -27.32 -15.89 30.73
N THR A 417 -27.82 -16.20 29.54
CA THR A 417 -28.99 -17.06 29.37
C THR A 417 -28.68 -18.49 29.84
N ASN A 418 -29.71 -19.24 30.23
CA ASN A 418 -29.52 -20.64 30.63
C ASN A 418 -29.01 -21.52 29.47
N ALA A 419 -29.35 -21.19 28.22
CA ALA A 419 -28.87 -21.92 27.05
C ALA A 419 -27.35 -21.82 26.92
N GLN A 420 -26.80 -20.61 27.05
CA GLN A 420 -25.36 -20.34 27.00
C GLN A 420 -24.53 -21.05 28.08
N LEU A 421 -25.16 -21.64 29.09
CA LEU A 421 -24.46 -22.41 30.12
C LEU A 421 -24.46 -23.92 29.89
N THR A 422 -25.31 -24.41 28.98
CA THR A 422 -25.58 -25.83 28.83
C THR A 422 -25.20 -26.38 27.46
N GLU A 423 -24.57 -25.61 26.57
CA GLU A 423 -24.30 -25.98 25.17
C GLU A 423 -23.15 -27.00 25.00
N PHE A 424 -22.03 -26.90 25.73
CA PHE A 424 -20.79 -27.64 25.40
C PHE A 424 -20.78 -29.16 25.59
N CYS A 425 -21.67 -29.76 26.38
CA CYS A 425 -21.38 -31.10 26.91
C CYS A 425 -22.62 -31.98 27.13
N ASN A 426 -22.72 -33.08 26.35
CA ASN A 426 -23.79 -34.08 26.45
C ASN A 426 -23.42 -35.31 27.31
N GLU A 427 -22.35 -35.22 28.11
CA GLU A 427 -21.79 -36.34 28.88
C GLU A 427 -22.27 -36.38 30.34
N ALA A 428 -22.13 -37.53 31.01
CA ALA A 428 -22.50 -37.68 32.41
C ALA A 428 -21.66 -36.81 33.37
N GLU A 429 -20.40 -36.50 33.02
CA GLU A 429 -19.54 -35.59 33.79
C GLU A 429 -20.08 -34.14 33.73
N ALA A 430 -20.66 -33.74 32.59
CA ALA A 430 -21.21 -32.41 32.37
C ALA A 430 -22.17 -32.02 33.49
N MET A 431 -23.07 -32.91 33.91
CA MET A 431 -24.07 -32.63 34.95
C MET A 431 -23.46 -32.20 36.29
N SER A 432 -22.25 -32.67 36.60
CA SER A 432 -21.52 -32.29 37.82
C SER A 432 -20.58 -31.09 37.63
N MET A 433 -20.19 -30.79 36.39
CA MET A 433 -19.21 -29.76 36.04
C MET A 433 -19.74 -28.35 36.28
N SER A 434 -18.97 -27.50 36.95
CA SER A 434 -19.32 -26.10 37.21
C SER A 434 -19.47 -25.32 35.90
N TRP A 435 -20.36 -24.34 35.91
CA TRP A 435 -20.63 -23.51 34.73
C TRP A 435 -19.39 -22.72 34.26
N ASN A 436 -18.54 -22.27 35.19
CA ASN A 436 -17.25 -21.64 34.88
C ASN A 436 -16.38 -22.53 33.97
N GLN A 437 -16.29 -23.84 34.25
CA GLN A 437 -15.51 -24.77 33.42
C GLN A 437 -16.12 -24.95 32.04
N ARG A 438 -17.45 -25.04 31.91
CA ARG A 438 -18.11 -25.27 30.61
C ARG A 438 -17.95 -24.06 29.69
N ASN A 439 -18.31 -22.88 30.17
CA ASN A 439 -18.18 -21.65 29.41
C ASN A 439 -16.73 -21.38 29.02
N SER A 440 -15.79 -21.67 29.93
CA SER A 440 -14.39 -21.44 29.62
C SER A 440 -13.87 -22.39 28.54
N CYS A 441 -14.40 -23.61 28.43
CA CYS A 441 -14.06 -24.51 27.31
C CYS A 441 -14.55 -23.95 25.98
N GLU A 442 -15.82 -23.55 25.90
CA GLU A 442 -16.41 -22.96 24.68
C GLU A 442 -15.66 -21.69 24.26
N VAL A 443 -15.63 -20.70 25.15
CA VAL A 443 -15.14 -19.36 24.81
C VAL A 443 -13.64 -19.34 24.51
N SER A 444 -12.85 -20.17 25.21
CA SER A 444 -11.42 -20.27 24.89
C SER A 444 -11.15 -21.05 23.60
N TYR A 445 -11.97 -22.05 23.27
CA TYR A 445 -11.87 -22.74 21.98
C TYR A 445 -12.25 -21.80 20.83
N GLU A 446 -13.32 -21.02 20.97
CA GLU A 446 -13.72 -20.03 19.97
C GLU A 446 -12.63 -18.99 19.73
N ALA A 447 -12.02 -18.46 20.80
CA ALA A 447 -10.88 -17.56 20.66
C ALA A 447 -9.71 -18.25 19.92
N LEU A 448 -9.35 -19.49 20.27
CA LEU A 448 -8.29 -20.22 19.56
C LEU A 448 -8.66 -20.47 18.09
N TRP A 449 -9.89 -20.86 17.82
CA TRP A 449 -10.43 -21.12 16.48
C TRP A 449 -10.38 -19.89 15.59
N GLU A 450 -10.82 -18.73 16.11
CA GLU A 450 -10.72 -17.44 15.41
C GLU A 450 -9.27 -17.06 15.09
N ALA A 451 -8.31 -17.46 15.92
CA ALA A 451 -6.88 -17.26 15.67
C ALA A 451 -6.28 -18.28 14.69
N GLY A 452 -7.11 -19.09 14.02
CA GLY A 452 -6.69 -20.07 13.02
C GLY A 452 -6.31 -21.44 13.57
N TRP A 453 -6.51 -21.71 14.87
CA TRP A 453 -6.20 -23.01 15.45
C TRP A 453 -7.35 -24.00 15.30
N THR A 454 -7.08 -25.17 14.70
CA THR A 454 -7.96 -26.34 14.77
C THR A 454 -7.56 -27.25 15.92
N ARG A 455 -8.48 -28.15 16.31
CA ARG A 455 -8.20 -29.20 17.30
C ARG A 455 -6.93 -29.99 17.01
N GLU A 456 -6.71 -30.34 15.74
CA GLU A 456 -5.53 -31.10 15.29
C GLU A 456 -4.25 -30.27 15.43
N THR A 457 -4.30 -28.98 15.07
CA THR A 457 -3.14 -28.09 15.12
C THR A 457 -2.73 -27.66 16.52
N LEU A 458 -3.64 -27.75 17.51
CA LEU A 458 -3.36 -27.41 18.92
C LEU A 458 -2.53 -28.47 19.65
N HIS A 459 -2.53 -29.72 19.16
CA HIS A 459 -1.91 -30.84 19.85
C HIS A 459 -0.41 -30.61 20.07
N GLY A 460 0.01 -30.62 21.34
CA GLY A 460 1.40 -30.48 21.75
C GLY A 460 1.95 -29.07 21.59
N LYS A 461 1.11 -28.05 21.40
CA LYS A 461 1.57 -26.65 21.29
C LYS A 461 1.95 -26.08 22.65
N HIS A 462 3.02 -25.29 22.68
CA HIS A 462 3.51 -24.52 23.82
C HIS A 462 2.67 -23.26 24.04
N ILE A 463 1.35 -23.43 24.13
CA ILE A 463 0.40 -22.37 24.44
C ILE A 463 0.11 -22.41 25.94
N GLY A 464 0.38 -21.30 26.63
CA GLY A 464 0.03 -21.16 28.06
C GLY A 464 -1.45 -20.83 28.27
N PHE A 465 -2.02 -21.20 29.42
CA PHE A 465 -3.41 -20.89 29.79
C PHE A 465 -3.48 -20.22 31.16
N TYR A 466 -3.93 -18.96 31.20
CA TYR A 466 -3.97 -18.11 32.39
C TYR A 466 -5.41 -17.67 32.66
N ALA A 467 -6.05 -18.23 33.69
CA ALA A 467 -7.47 -18.00 33.98
C ALA A 467 -7.68 -17.27 35.31
N GLY A 468 -8.41 -16.15 35.26
CA GLY A 468 -9.01 -15.54 36.44
C GLY A 468 -10.29 -16.26 36.84
N ASP A 469 -10.29 -16.91 38.01
CA ASP A 469 -11.45 -17.60 38.57
C ASP A 469 -11.36 -17.60 40.11
N VAL A 470 -12.38 -17.05 40.77
CA VAL A 470 -12.50 -17.01 42.24
C VAL A 470 -13.26 -18.23 42.80
N GLY A 471 -13.59 -19.19 41.94
CA GLY A 471 -14.37 -20.37 42.28
C GLY A 471 -15.85 -20.19 42.01
N SER A 472 -16.57 -21.31 41.95
CA SER A 472 -17.99 -21.35 41.64
C SER A 472 -18.81 -21.68 42.88
N ASP A 473 -19.90 -20.93 43.07
CA ASP A 473 -20.89 -21.19 44.11
C ASP A 473 -21.81 -22.38 43.79
N TRP A 474 -21.56 -23.07 42.67
CA TRP A 474 -22.17 -24.32 42.23
C TRP A 474 -22.23 -25.41 43.32
N HIS A 475 -21.21 -25.50 44.18
CA HIS A 475 -21.20 -26.47 45.28
C HIS A 475 -22.17 -26.13 46.42
N SER A 476 -22.70 -24.90 46.47
CA SER A 476 -23.65 -24.46 47.50
C SER A 476 -25.08 -24.93 47.21
N MET A 477 -25.36 -25.32 45.95
CA MET A 477 -26.69 -25.79 45.52
C MET A 477 -26.98 -27.25 45.90
N THR A 478 -25.94 -28.09 46.01
CA THR A 478 -26.08 -29.51 46.37
C THR A 478 -25.01 -29.87 47.39
N PRO A 479 -25.36 -30.50 48.54
CA PRO A 479 -24.36 -30.94 49.51
C PRO A 479 -23.26 -31.74 48.80
N PHE A 480 -22.00 -31.39 49.02
CA PHE A 480 -20.86 -32.01 48.33
C PHE A 480 -20.91 -33.55 48.40
N ALA A 481 -21.33 -34.10 49.55
CA ALA A 481 -21.54 -35.54 49.73
C ALA A 481 -22.59 -36.15 48.77
N SER A 482 -23.65 -35.40 48.43
CA SER A 482 -24.67 -35.83 47.47
C SER A 482 -24.17 -35.79 46.03
N MET A 483 -23.31 -34.83 45.67
CA MET A 483 -22.62 -34.83 44.37
C MET A 483 -21.66 -36.02 44.25
N VAL A 484 -20.85 -36.28 45.28
CA VAL A 484 -19.95 -37.45 45.33
C VAL A 484 -20.73 -38.76 45.21
N ALA A 485 -21.89 -38.87 45.85
CA ALA A 485 -22.74 -40.06 45.73
C ALA A 485 -23.31 -40.25 44.32
N TYR A 486 -23.48 -39.17 43.55
CA TYR A 486 -24.01 -39.18 42.19
C TYR A 486 -22.94 -39.46 41.14
N ASN A 487 -21.75 -38.86 41.26
CA ASN A 487 -20.62 -39.07 40.36
C ASN A 487 -19.26 -39.05 41.11
N PRO A 488 -18.90 -40.15 41.80
CA PRO A 488 -17.76 -40.16 42.72
C PRO A 488 -16.41 -39.93 42.04
N ASP A 489 -16.27 -40.32 40.79
CA ASP A 489 -14.99 -40.32 40.07
C ASP A 489 -14.62 -38.93 39.52
N THR A 490 -15.60 -38.05 39.29
CA THR A 490 -15.36 -36.73 38.68
C THR A 490 -15.72 -35.55 39.59
N THR A 491 -16.41 -35.76 40.72
CA THR A 491 -16.91 -34.64 41.56
C THR A 491 -15.81 -33.66 42.01
N ALA A 492 -14.61 -34.17 42.35
CA ALA A 492 -13.52 -33.32 42.80
C ALA A 492 -12.98 -32.39 41.69
N THR A 493 -12.96 -32.87 40.44
CA THR A 493 -12.52 -32.08 39.29
C THR A 493 -13.61 -31.16 38.78
N ALA A 494 -14.88 -31.52 38.99
CA ALA A 494 -16.04 -30.80 38.47
C ALA A 494 -16.21 -29.37 39.04
N VAL A 495 -15.70 -29.09 40.24
CA VAL A 495 -15.97 -27.84 40.97
C VAL A 495 -14.74 -27.00 41.32
N SER A 496 -13.53 -27.54 41.10
CA SER A 496 -12.28 -26.85 41.44
C SER A 496 -11.94 -25.75 40.43
N SER A 497 -11.58 -24.56 40.91
CA SER A 497 -11.10 -23.45 40.07
C SER A 497 -9.72 -23.73 39.45
N ALA A 498 -8.89 -24.55 40.11
CA ALA A 498 -7.61 -25.01 39.56
C ALA A 498 -7.80 -25.86 38.29
N ILE A 499 -8.97 -26.48 38.15
CA ILE A 499 -9.29 -27.33 37.00
C ILE A 499 -9.78 -26.53 35.80
N VAL A 500 -10.20 -25.28 35.95
CA VAL A 500 -10.63 -24.45 34.81
C VAL A 500 -9.53 -24.41 33.72
N PRO A 501 -8.34 -23.81 33.93
CA PRO A 501 -7.31 -23.77 32.89
C PRO A 501 -6.69 -25.14 32.60
N ALA A 502 -6.63 -26.04 33.59
CA ALA A 502 -6.07 -27.39 33.43
C ALA A 502 -6.93 -28.28 32.52
N ARG A 503 -8.26 -28.15 32.60
CA ARG A 503 -9.17 -28.89 31.73
C ARG A 503 -9.04 -28.44 30.28
N MET A 504 -8.94 -27.13 30.02
CA MET A 504 -8.69 -26.64 28.66
C MET A 504 -7.34 -27.11 28.12
N SER A 505 -6.29 -27.02 28.93
CA SER A 505 -4.96 -27.54 28.55
C SER A 505 -5.01 -29.04 28.24
N PHE A 506 -5.79 -29.80 29.01
CA PHE A 506 -6.00 -31.23 28.79
C PHE A 506 -6.82 -31.53 27.52
N ILE A 507 -7.95 -30.86 27.32
CA ILE A 507 -8.85 -31.08 26.17
C ILE A 507 -8.17 -30.70 24.86
N PHE A 508 -7.42 -29.59 24.84
CA PHE A 508 -6.72 -29.10 23.64
C PHE A 508 -5.29 -29.65 23.51
N ASN A 509 -4.83 -30.44 24.49
CA ASN A 509 -3.47 -30.98 24.56
C ASN A 509 -2.37 -29.90 24.48
N LEU A 510 -2.53 -28.83 25.25
CA LEU A 510 -1.55 -27.75 25.37
C LEU A 510 -0.49 -28.12 26.41
N ILE A 511 0.77 -27.80 26.12
CA ILE A 511 1.92 -28.12 26.98
C ILE A 511 2.64 -26.88 27.53
N GLY A 512 2.03 -25.70 27.39
CA GLY A 512 2.50 -24.46 28.02
C GLY A 512 2.11 -24.35 29.50
N PRO A 513 2.49 -23.25 30.17
CA PRO A 513 2.14 -23.04 31.58
C PRO A 513 0.64 -22.87 31.78
N THR A 514 0.10 -23.50 32.83
CA THR A 514 -1.33 -23.47 33.16
C THR A 514 -1.53 -22.96 34.58
N MET A 515 -2.25 -21.84 34.75
CA MET A 515 -2.37 -21.16 36.04
C MET A 515 -3.77 -20.57 36.27
N THR A 516 -4.26 -20.71 37.50
CA THR A 516 -5.48 -20.04 38.00
C THR A 516 -5.10 -18.89 38.92
N PHE A 517 -5.78 -17.75 38.77
CA PHE A 517 -5.58 -16.55 39.58
C PHE A 517 -6.86 -16.18 40.31
N ASP A 518 -6.76 -16.03 41.64
CA ASP A 518 -7.81 -15.46 42.49
C ASP A 518 -7.26 -14.22 43.19
N THR A 519 -7.60 -13.06 42.63
CA THR A 519 -7.36 -11.75 43.24
C THR A 519 -8.66 -10.95 43.30
N ALA A 520 -9.78 -11.65 43.51
CA ALA A 520 -11.12 -11.08 43.44
C ALA A 520 -11.38 -10.37 42.10
N CYS A 521 -11.86 -9.12 42.14
CA CYS A 521 -12.29 -8.35 40.98
C CYS A 521 -11.19 -8.11 39.93
N SER A 522 -9.91 -8.18 40.32
CA SER A 522 -8.77 -8.01 39.42
C SER A 522 -8.26 -9.31 38.79
N ALA A 523 -8.84 -10.46 39.14
CA ALA A 523 -8.31 -11.79 38.81
C ALA A 523 -7.97 -11.98 37.33
N SER A 524 -8.91 -11.67 36.42
CA SER A 524 -8.67 -11.80 34.98
C SER A 524 -7.59 -10.87 34.43
N LEU A 525 -7.49 -9.63 34.92
CA LEU A 525 -6.47 -8.69 34.46
C LEU A 525 -5.09 -9.03 35.03
N VAL A 526 -5.02 -9.58 36.25
CA VAL A 526 -3.80 -10.17 36.82
C VAL A 526 -3.37 -11.40 36.03
N ALA A 527 -4.30 -12.27 35.62
CA ALA A 527 -4.01 -13.40 34.75
C ALA A 527 -3.42 -12.94 33.40
N THR A 528 -3.99 -11.90 32.79
CA THR A 528 -3.45 -11.25 31.59
C THR A 528 -2.05 -10.67 31.81
N HIS A 529 -1.83 -9.97 32.92
CA HIS A 529 -0.50 -9.43 33.28
C HIS A 529 0.56 -10.53 33.37
N HIS A 530 0.27 -11.64 34.05
CA HIS A 530 1.20 -12.76 34.14
C HIS A 530 1.44 -13.45 32.80
N SER A 531 0.42 -13.53 31.95
CA SER A 531 0.58 -14.01 30.58
C SER A 531 1.57 -13.13 29.80
N TYR A 532 1.37 -11.81 29.86
CA TYR A 532 2.24 -10.80 29.24
C TYR A 532 3.70 -10.93 29.69
N VAL A 533 3.94 -10.93 31.00
CA VAL A 533 5.29 -11.03 31.58
C VAL A 533 5.95 -12.37 31.23
N ASN A 534 5.22 -13.48 31.33
CA ASN A 534 5.79 -14.80 31.05
C ASN A 534 6.16 -14.98 29.58
N MET A 535 5.33 -14.51 28.64
CA MET A 535 5.65 -14.61 27.22
C MET A 535 6.90 -13.82 26.85
N ILE A 536 7.06 -12.60 27.40
CA ILE A 536 8.27 -11.80 27.22
C ILE A 536 9.49 -12.55 27.78
N ASN A 537 9.40 -13.05 29.02
CA ASN A 537 10.49 -13.79 29.65
C ASN A 537 10.86 -15.07 28.88
N PHE A 538 9.88 -15.85 28.39
CA PHE A 538 10.15 -17.05 27.62
C PHE A 538 10.89 -16.74 26.33
N TRP A 539 10.52 -15.66 25.65
CA TRP A 539 11.25 -15.21 24.48
C TRP A 539 12.67 -14.77 24.83
N GLU A 540 12.86 -13.95 25.87
CA GLU A 540 14.19 -13.52 26.33
C GLU A 540 15.09 -14.70 26.75
N TRP A 541 14.50 -15.77 27.30
CA TRP A 541 15.21 -16.97 27.72
C TRP A 541 15.37 -18.01 26.60
N GLY A 542 14.86 -17.74 25.38
CA GLY A 542 14.93 -18.67 24.25
C GLY A 542 14.10 -19.94 24.44
N MET A 543 13.04 -19.89 25.24
CA MET A 543 12.13 -21.00 25.49
C MET A 543 11.02 -21.08 24.41
N PRO A 544 10.54 -22.29 24.06
CA PRO A 544 9.45 -22.44 23.11
C PRO A 544 8.16 -21.85 23.68
N CYS A 545 7.52 -20.98 22.90
CA CYS A 545 6.25 -20.35 23.24
C CYS A 545 5.48 -20.03 21.96
N ASP A 546 4.43 -20.80 21.68
CA ASP A 546 3.59 -20.64 20.48
C ASP A 546 2.52 -19.55 20.66
N GLY A 547 2.21 -19.20 21.92
CA GLY A 547 1.20 -18.21 22.28
C GLY A 547 0.70 -18.36 23.72
N SER A 548 -0.37 -17.64 24.05
CA SER A 548 -1.07 -17.80 25.32
C SER A 548 -2.56 -17.54 25.18
N VAL A 549 -3.35 -18.22 25.99
CA VAL A 549 -4.76 -17.91 26.27
C VAL A 549 -4.83 -17.25 27.63
N CYS A 550 -5.46 -16.08 27.72
CA CYS A 550 -5.68 -15.40 28.99
C CYS A 550 -7.06 -14.75 29.07
N GLY A 551 -7.60 -14.66 30.28
CA GLY A 551 -8.96 -14.13 30.51
C GLY A 551 -9.53 -14.55 31.85
N GLY A 552 -10.85 -14.69 31.93
CA GLY A 552 -11.51 -15.15 33.16
C GLY A 552 -12.99 -15.40 33.02
N THR A 553 -13.55 -16.00 34.07
CA THR A 553 -14.95 -16.47 34.12
C THR A 553 -15.57 -16.19 35.48
N ASN A 554 -16.86 -15.87 35.49
CA ASN A 554 -17.71 -15.78 36.68
C ASN A 554 -19.11 -16.26 36.35
N THR A 555 -19.73 -17.06 37.23
CA THR A 555 -21.12 -17.51 37.09
C THR A 555 -21.84 -17.47 38.43
N LEU A 556 -23.15 -17.22 38.40
CA LEU A 556 -23.94 -16.99 39.61
C LEU A 556 -24.98 -18.11 39.78
N ALA A 557 -24.62 -19.16 40.50
CA ALA A 557 -25.46 -20.35 40.69
C ALA A 557 -26.27 -20.34 42.00
N SER A 558 -25.88 -19.54 42.99
CA SER A 558 -26.47 -19.56 44.34
C SER A 558 -26.85 -18.15 44.84
N PRO A 559 -27.65 -18.03 45.91
CA PRO A 559 -28.06 -16.74 46.48
C PRO A 559 -26.95 -16.04 47.29
N GLY A 560 -25.69 -16.07 46.82
CA GLY A 560 -24.54 -15.44 47.49
C GLY A 560 -24.68 -13.93 47.71
N PHE A 561 -25.57 -13.28 46.95
CA PHE A 561 -25.96 -11.86 47.08
C PHE A 561 -26.34 -11.47 48.51
N VAL A 562 -26.91 -12.39 49.31
CA VAL A 562 -27.26 -12.15 50.72
C VAL A 562 -26.04 -11.69 51.53
N GLY A 563 -24.87 -12.31 51.31
CA GLY A 563 -23.64 -11.95 51.99
C GLY A 563 -23.12 -10.58 51.56
N ASN A 564 -23.18 -10.27 50.27
CA ASN A 564 -22.77 -8.97 49.74
C ASN A 564 -23.70 -7.83 50.22
N CYS A 565 -25.00 -8.07 50.32
CA CYS A 565 -25.96 -7.16 50.95
C CYS A 565 -25.65 -6.95 52.44
N ALA A 566 -25.33 -8.01 53.18
CA ALA A 566 -24.92 -7.90 54.58
C ALA A 566 -23.64 -7.05 54.76
N ALA A 567 -22.76 -7.05 53.76
CA ALA A 567 -21.57 -6.20 53.70
C ALA A 567 -21.82 -4.79 53.13
N ASN A 568 -23.07 -4.45 52.75
CA ASN A 568 -23.45 -3.21 52.08
C ASN A 568 -22.63 -2.92 50.81
N MET A 569 -22.32 -3.96 50.04
CA MET A 569 -21.54 -3.85 48.80
C MET A 569 -22.43 -3.59 47.57
N LEU A 570 -23.70 -4.01 47.63
CA LEU A 570 -24.61 -3.97 46.48
C LEU A 570 -25.47 -2.70 46.45
N SER A 571 -25.78 -2.21 45.25
CA SER A 571 -26.73 -1.12 45.04
C SER A 571 -28.16 -1.54 45.43
N HIS A 572 -28.92 -0.65 46.07
CA HIS A 572 -30.32 -0.91 46.40
C HIS A 572 -31.23 -1.00 45.17
N ILE A 573 -30.91 -0.23 44.13
CA ILE A 573 -31.63 -0.25 42.84
C ILE A 573 -31.11 -1.37 41.93
N GLY A 574 -29.99 -1.98 42.31
CA GLY A 574 -29.42 -3.15 41.67
C GLY A 574 -28.73 -2.86 40.34
N ARG A 575 -28.04 -1.72 40.24
CA ARG A 575 -27.25 -1.30 39.07
C ARG A 575 -25.94 -0.65 39.54
N SER A 576 -24.93 -0.57 38.68
CA SER A 576 -23.69 0.16 39.00
C SER A 576 -23.78 1.60 38.49
N PHE A 577 -24.14 2.54 39.36
CA PHE A 577 -24.29 3.97 39.04
C PHE A 577 -22.93 4.69 38.93
N THR A 578 -22.09 4.20 38.04
CA THR A 578 -20.71 4.67 37.87
C THR A 578 -20.67 6.17 37.60
N PHE A 579 -19.89 6.90 38.39
CA PHE A 579 -19.70 8.36 38.35
C PHE A 579 -20.92 9.21 38.72
N ASP A 580 -22.12 8.62 38.83
CA ASP A 580 -23.34 9.37 39.17
C ASP A 580 -23.40 9.71 40.66
N ARG A 581 -24.02 10.83 41.00
CA ARG A 581 -24.27 11.27 42.38
C ARG A 581 -25.05 10.25 43.21
N THR A 582 -25.77 9.31 42.59
CA THR A 582 -26.53 8.25 43.28
C THR A 582 -25.77 6.93 43.41
N ALA A 583 -24.47 6.91 43.14
CA ALA A 583 -23.58 5.78 43.42
C ALA A 583 -23.70 5.27 44.87
N ASP A 584 -24.29 4.09 45.06
CA ASP A 584 -24.56 3.47 46.37
C ASP A 584 -24.00 2.04 46.52
N GLY A 585 -23.33 1.53 45.50
CA GLY A 585 -22.86 0.14 45.43
C GLY A 585 -22.80 -0.37 44.00
N TYR A 586 -22.20 -1.54 43.80
CA TYR A 586 -22.20 -2.21 42.50
C TYR A 586 -23.34 -3.22 42.40
N GLN A 587 -23.60 -3.78 41.22
CA GLN A 587 -24.43 -4.98 41.10
C GLN A 587 -23.60 -6.18 40.62
N ARG A 588 -23.88 -7.40 41.08
CA ARG A 588 -23.16 -8.59 40.57
C ARG A 588 -23.65 -8.99 39.18
N GLY A 589 -22.74 -9.51 38.36
CA GLY A 589 -23.06 -10.15 37.09
C GLY A 589 -22.19 -11.37 36.81
N GLU A 590 -22.60 -12.18 35.84
CA GLU A 590 -21.86 -13.33 35.32
C GLU A 590 -21.38 -13.09 33.90
N GLY A 591 -20.29 -13.76 33.54
CA GLY A 591 -19.76 -13.70 32.19
C GLY A 591 -18.41 -14.39 32.05
N THR A 592 -18.01 -14.67 30.82
CA THR A 592 -16.75 -15.35 30.50
C THR A 592 -16.14 -14.74 29.27
N ALA A 593 -14.84 -14.45 29.29
CA ALA A 593 -14.10 -14.01 28.12
C ALA A 593 -12.67 -14.51 28.15
N TYR A 594 -12.15 -14.88 26.98
CA TYR A 594 -10.76 -15.29 26.78
C TYR A 594 -10.24 -14.71 25.46
N MET A 595 -8.95 -14.39 25.45
CA MET A 595 -8.24 -13.94 24.26
C MET A 595 -7.02 -14.82 24.01
N PHE A 596 -6.67 -14.99 22.73
CA PHE A 596 -5.43 -15.63 22.32
C PHE A 596 -4.41 -14.57 21.89
N CYS A 597 -3.17 -14.74 22.35
CA CYS A 597 -2.11 -13.76 22.16
C CYS A 597 -0.80 -14.39 21.66
N LYS A 598 -0.06 -13.64 20.84
CA LYS A 598 1.25 -14.02 20.28
C LYS A 598 2.28 -12.93 20.50
N LEU A 599 3.55 -13.32 20.65
CA LEU A 599 4.69 -12.41 20.76
C LEU A 599 5.48 -12.40 19.43
N THR A 600 5.11 -11.51 18.50
CA THR A 600 5.66 -11.44 17.12
C THR A 600 6.21 -10.05 16.79
N ALA A 601 7.18 -10.00 15.86
CA ALA A 601 7.85 -8.78 15.38
C ALA A 601 7.38 -8.33 13.99
N GLY A 602 6.63 -9.19 13.28
CA GLY A 602 6.44 -9.09 11.83
C GLY A 602 5.24 -8.24 11.37
N TYR A 603 5.39 -7.66 10.18
CA TYR A 603 4.34 -7.03 9.39
C TYR A 603 3.49 -8.04 8.59
N LYS A 604 3.94 -9.30 8.44
CA LYS A 604 3.23 -10.36 7.70
C LYS A 604 1.92 -10.80 8.38
N ASP A 605 1.87 -10.82 9.71
CA ASP A 605 0.64 -11.08 10.51
C ASP A 605 -0.31 -9.84 10.56
N GLY A 606 -0.08 -8.85 9.70
CA GLY A 606 -0.62 -7.50 9.81
C GLY A 606 -2.12 -7.37 9.54
N GLN A 607 -2.77 -8.39 8.98
CA GLN A 607 -4.22 -8.43 8.76
C GLN A 607 -4.99 -9.27 9.80
N ASP A 608 -4.32 -10.10 10.62
CA ASP A 608 -4.97 -11.10 11.49
C ASP A 608 -4.94 -10.75 13.00
N ARG A 609 -4.71 -9.49 13.36
CA ARG A 609 -4.55 -9.08 14.77
C ARG A 609 -5.43 -7.90 15.13
N LEU A 610 -6.03 -7.96 16.31
CA LEU A 610 -7.00 -6.97 16.78
C LEU A 610 -6.31 -5.77 17.45
N ALA A 611 -5.32 -6.02 18.32
CA ALA A 611 -4.63 -4.97 19.10
C ALA A 611 -3.28 -5.43 19.65
N VAL A 612 -2.62 -4.55 20.39
CA VAL A 612 -1.39 -4.82 21.16
C VAL A 612 -1.64 -4.49 22.62
N LEU A 613 -1.30 -5.40 23.53
CA LEU A 613 -1.14 -5.03 24.94
C LEU A 613 0.25 -4.41 25.10
N ALA A 614 0.32 -3.08 25.09
CA ALA A 614 1.58 -2.35 25.09
C ALA A 614 2.30 -2.49 26.44
N GLY A 615 1.56 -2.37 27.54
CA GLY A 615 2.08 -2.51 28.90
C GLY A 615 1.02 -3.05 29.86
N SER A 616 1.47 -3.68 30.94
CA SER A 616 0.61 -4.15 32.02
C SER A 616 1.36 -4.24 33.34
N CYS A 617 0.67 -3.94 34.44
CA CYS A 617 1.22 -4.02 35.81
C CYS A 617 0.16 -4.48 36.82
N ALA A 618 0.60 -5.18 37.87
CA ALA A 618 -0.19 -5.46 39.08
C ALA A 618 0.54 -5.03 40.37
N ASN A 619 -0.20 -4.59 41.40
CA ASN A 619 0.36 -4.23 42.72
C ASN A 619 -0.65 -4.48 43.87
N GLN A 620 -0.35 -3.99 45.08
CA GLN A 620 -1.21 -4.15 46.26
C GLN A 620 -1.28 -2.89 47.13
N ASP A 621 -2.46 -2.62 47.71
CA ASP A 621 -2.80 -1.43 48.50
C ASP A 621 -2.05 -1.28 49.84
N GLY A 622 -1.44 -2.35 50.32
CA GLY A 622 -0.81 -2.47 51.62
C GLY A 622 -1.80 -2.26 52.76
N ARG A 623 -1.40 -1.39 53.70
CA ARG A 623 -2.23 -1.01 54.85
C ARG A 623 -3.09 0.21 54.51
N SER A 624 -4.24 -0.01 53.89
CA SER A 624 -5.26 1.01 53.64
C SER A 624 -6.16 1.24 54.89
N ALA A 625 -7.21 2.05 54.76
CA ALA A 625 -8.10 2.44 55.88
C ALA A 625 -8.90 1.26 56.47
N SER A 626 -9.22 0.26 55.65
CA SER A 626 -9.78 -1.04 56.04
C SER A 626 -9.38 -2.07 54.98
N LEU A 627 -9.51 -3.37 55.26
CA LEU A 627 -9.14 -4.41 54.29
C LEU A 627 -9.79 -4.23 52.90
N THR A 628 -11.00 -3.64 52.87
CA THR A 628 -11.80 -3.46 51.66
C THR A 628 -11.83 -2.03 51.13
N ALA A 629 -11.10 -1.10 51.76
CA ALA A 629 -11.04 0.29 51.33
C ALA A 629 -9.96 0.46 50.25
N PRO A 630 -10.26 1.10 49.10
CA PRO A 630 -9.29 1.33 48.03
C PRO A 630 -8.20 2.33 48.44
N ASN A 631 -7.05 2.28 47.78
CA ASN A 631 -5.90 3.16 48.04
C ASN A 631 -5.44 3.95 46.79
N GLY A 632 -5.74 5.25 46.75
CA GLY A 632 -5.37 6.14 45.64
C GLY A 632 -3.87 6.13 45.26
N PRO A 633 -2.92 6.26 46.21
CA PRO A 633 -1.49 6.18 45.90
C PRO A 633 -1.07 4.86 45.23
N SER A 634 -1.66 3.73 45.64
CA SER A 634 -1.38 2.43 45.04
C SER A 634 -1.95 2.33 43.63
N GLN A 635 -3.14 2.90 43.38
CA GLN A 635 -3.71 3.02 42.04
C GLN A 635 -2.83 3.90 41.13
N GLN A 636 -2.35 5.05 41.61
CA GLN A 636 -1.41 5.87 40.83
C GLN A 636 -0.13 5.12 40.48
N ALA A 637 0.41 4.33 41.42
CA ALA A 637 1.63 3.55 41.19
C ALA A 637 1.44 2.47 40.12
N VAL A 638 0.32 1.74 40.12
CA VAL A 638 0.07 0.71 39.10
C VAL A 638 -0.17 1.32 37.72
N LEU A 639 -0.83 2.49 37.65
CA LEU A 639 -1.00 3.24 36.41
C LEU A 639 0.35 3.68 35.82
N ARG A 640 1.21 4.35 36.62
CA ARG A 640 2.54 4.80 36.17
C ARG A 640 3.43 3.66 35.68
N ASN A 641 3.41 2.53 36.38
CA ASN A 641 4.24 1.38 36.00
C ASN A 641 3.76 0.73 34.70
N SER A 642 2.45 0.66 34.46
CA SER A 642 1.90 0.12 33.22
C SER A 642 2.28 1.00 32.02
N LEU A 643 2.15 2.32 32.13
CA LEU A 643 2.60 3.28 31.12
C LEU A 643 4.11 3.18 30.87
N HIS A 644 4.90 3.02 31.94
CA HIS A 644 6.35 2.82 31.83
C HIS A 644 6.70 1.55 31.03
N PHE A 645 6.03 0.42 31.29
CA PHE A 645 6.22 -0.81 30.50
C PHE A 645 5.72 -0.68 29.06
N ALA A 646 4.68 0.13 28.83
CA ALA A 646 4.19 0.44 27.49
C ALA A 646 5.12 1.36 26.69
N GLY A 647 6.00 2.12 27.38
CA GLY A 647 6.89 3.11 26.78
C GLY A 647 6.14 4.30 26.20
N ILE A 648 5.02 4.71 26.83
CA ILE A 648 4.17 5.81 26.37
C ILE A 648 3.99 6.86 27.47
N ASP A 649 3.80 8.10 27.04
CA ASP A 649 3.47 9.20 27.93
C ASP A 649 1.97 9.20 28.29
N PRO A 650 1.59 9.76 29.46
CA PRO A 650 0.20 9.71 29.92
C PRO A 650 -0.80 10.47 29.02
N ASP A 651 -0.35 11.46 28.27
CA ASP A 651 -1.13 12.27 27.32
C ASP A 651 -1.52 11.48 26.05
N ALA A 652 -0.79 10.42 25.71
CA ALA A 652 -1.09 9.55 24.57
C ALA A 652 -2.31 8.63 24.79
N VAL A 653 -2.79 8.49 26.03
CA VAL A 653 -3.96 7.67 26.36
C VAL A 653 -5.23 8.38 25.91
N THR A 654 -5.95 7.77 24.97
CA THR A 654 -7.16 8.34 24.35
C THR A 654 -8.42 8.05 25.14
N VAL A 655 -8.53 6.91 25.84
CA VAL A 655 -9.70 6.54 26.64
C VAL A 655 -9.29 5.73 27.89
N VAL A 656 -9.98 5.96 29.01
CA VAL A 656 -9.81 5.17 30.23
C VAL A 656 -11.08 4.37 30.57
N GLU A 657 -10.97 3.05 30.49
CA GLU A 657 -11.94 2.12 31.08
C GLU A 657 -11.59 1.94 32.56
N CYS A 658 -12.40 2.57 33.42
CA CYS A 658 -12.22 2.56 34.86
C CYS A 658 -12.69 1.24 35.47
N HIS A 659 -12.19 0.92 36.65
CA HIS A 659 -12.78 -0.08 37.52
C HIS A 659 -14.22 0.29 37.86
N GLY A 660 -14.53 1.56 38.12
CA GLY A 660 -15.85 2.17 37.94
C GLY A 660 -17.00 1.35 38.52
N THR A 661 -16.96 1.13 39.83
CA THR A 661 -17.96 0.28 40.53
C THR A 661 -19.26 0.97 40.85
N GLY A 662 -19.35 2.31 40.76
CA GLY A 662 -20.54 3.04 41.20
C GLY A 662 -20.64 3.08 42.72
N THR A 663 -19.50 3.10 43.43
CA THR A 663 -19.48 3.25 44.89
C THR A 663 -19.18 4.70 45.28
N ALA A 664 -19.86 5.20 46.31
CA ALA A 664 -19.71 6.58 46.78
C ALA A 664 -18.26 6.97 47.13
N LEU A 665 -17.45 6.00 47.57
CA LEU A 665 -16.04 6.21 47.96
C LEU A 665 -15.04 5.83 46.86
N GLY A 666 -15.31 4.75 46.11
CA GLY A 666 -14.35 4.21 45.14
C GLY A 666 -14.21 5.09 43.90
N ASP A 667 -15.32 5.56 43.33
CA ASP A 667 -15.29 6.35 42.09
C ASP A 667 -14.47 7.65 42.25
N PRO A 668 -14.61 8.45 43.34
CA PRO A 668 -13.73 9.61 43.58
C PRO A 668 -12.24 9.27 43.73
N ILE A 669 -11.91 8.17 44.39
CA ILE A 669 -10.51 7.76 44.59
C ILE A 669 -9.87 7.37 43.27
N GLU A 670 -10.60 6.62 42.42
CA GLU A 670 -10.12 6.19 41.12
C GLU A 670 -9.94 7.36 40.16
N VAL A 671 -10.95 8.23 40.02
CA VAL A 671 -10.86 9.40 39.13
C VAL A 671 -9.71 10.33 39.56
N GLY A 672 -9.55 10.56 40.87
CA GLY A 672 -8.41 11.33 41.39
C GLY A 672 -7.05 10.66 41.12
N ALA A 673 -6.97 9.33 41.15
CA ALA A 673 -5.74 8.61 40.81
C ALA A 673 -5.41 8.69 39.30
N VAL A 674 -6.42 8.61 38.43
CA VAL A 674 -6.25 8.80 36.98
C VAL A 674 -5.77 10.21 36.69
N MET A 675 -6.45 11.23 37.23
CA MET A 675 -6.07 12.64 37.05
C MET A 675 -4.62 12.90 37.48
N ALA A 676 -4.19 12.39 38.64
CA ALA A 676 -2.84 12.59 39.16
C ALA A 676 -1.72 11.87 38.37
N VAL A 677 -2.07 10.94 37.47
CA VAL A 677 -1.09 10.27 36.59
C VAL A 677 -1.16 10.82 35.18
N MET A 678 -2.35 11.12 34.69
CA MET A 678 -2.59 11.59 33.33
C MET A 678 -2.39 13.10 33.17
N GLU A 679 -1.92 13.81 34.19
CA GLU A 679 -1.61 15.25 34.19
C GLU A 679 -0.51 15.55 33.15
N GLY A 680 -0.89 16.25 32.08
CA GLY A 680 -0.03 16.60 30.93
C GLY A 680 -0.74 17.61 30.03
N GLU A 681 -0.01 18.17 29.05
CA GLU A 681 -0.62 19.02 28.02
C GLU A 681 -1.48 18.15 27.10
N ARG A 682 -2.78 18.41 27.06
CA ARG A 682 -3.71 17.67 26.21
C ARG A 682 -4.70 18.63 25.56
N GLU A 683 -4.93 18.44 24.26
CA GLU A 683 -5.88 19.21 23.47
C GLU A 683 -7.32 18.72 23.70
N ASP A 684 -7.52 17.39 23.70
CA ASP A 684 -8.85 16.77 23.86
C ASP A 684 -9.20 16.36 25.29
N PRO A 685 -10.47 16.37 25.70
CA PRO A 685 -10.88 15.80 26.98
C PRO A 685 -10.66 14.28 27.04
N LEU A 686 -10.13 13.76 28.15
CA LEU A 686 -9.95 12.31 28.36
C LEU A 686 -11.30 11.66 28.69
N PRO A 687 -11.87 10.75 27.86
CA PRO A 687 -13.11 10.06 28.16
C PRO A 687 -12.91 8.96 29.20
N HIS A 688 -13.80 8.95 30.20
CA HIS A 688 -13.90 7.92 31.23
C HIS A 688 -15.16 7.07 31.01
N THR A 689 -14.98 5.75 30.98
CA THR A 689 -16.09 4.81 30.81
C THR A 689 -15.92 3.59 31.72
N SER A 690 -17.00 2.84 31.93
CA SER A 690 -17.00 1.57 32.67
C SER A 690 -18.04 0.61 32.11
N ALA A 691 -17.60 -0.59 31.74
CA ALA A 691 -18.45 -1.71 31.32
C ALA A 691 -19.49 -2.07 32.39
N LYS A 692 -19.20 -1.81 33.67
CA LYS A 692 -20.08 -2.21 34.79
C LYS A 692 -21.42 -1.49 34.79
N SER A 693 -21.50 -0.34 34.12
CA SER A 693 -22.77 0.36 33.89
C SER A 693 -23.68 -0.35 32.88
N ASN A 694 -23.11 -1.18 31.98
CA ASN A 694 -23.87 -1.96 31.00
C ASN A 694 -24.21 -3.37 31.52
N ILE A 695 -23.20 -4.07 32.07
CA ILE A 695 -23.25 -5.52 32.33
C ILE A 695 -23.10 -5.91 33.80
N ALA A 696 -23.25 -4.95 34.71
CA ALA A 696 -22.95 -5.12 36.13
C ALA A 696 -21.47 -5.52 36.36
N HIS A 697 -21.12 -5.87 37.59
CA HIS A 697 -19.76 -6.25 37.97
C HIS A 697 -19.57 -7.76 37.82
N LEU A 698 -18.80 -8.17 36.80
CA LEU A 698 -18.52 -9.58 36.49
C LEU A 698 -17.44 -10.23 37.39
N GLU A 699 -17.19 -9.69 38.58
CA GLU A 699 -16.23 -10.20 39.57
C GLU A 699 -14.88 -10.62 38.96
N SER A 700 -14.51 -11.91 38.97
CA SER A 700 -13.26 -12.43 38.39
C SER A 700 -13.09 -12.10 36.90
N ALA A 701 -14.19 -12.00 36.14
CA ALA A 701 -14.19 -11.66 34.72
C ALA A 701 -14.30 -10.14 34.44
N ALA A 702 -14.32 -9.29 35.47
CA ALA A 702 -14.53 -7.85 35.28
C ALA A 702 -13.38 -7.16 34.53
N GLY A 703 -12.14 -7.59 34.78
CA GLY A 703 -10.96 -7.03 34.10
C GLY A 703 -10.93 -7.33 32.61
N ILE A 704 -11.19 -8.59 32.23
CA ILE A 704 -11.23 -9.00 30.83
C ILE A 704 -12.42 -8.39 30.07
N ALA A 705 -13.55 -8.14 30.74
CA ALA A 705 -14.67 -7.42 30.14
C ALA A 705 -14.32 -5.95 29.82
N GLY A 706 -13.62 -5.27 30.74
CA GLY A 706 -13.10 -3.93 30.48
C GLY A 706 -12.05 -3.91 29.36
N LEU A 707 -11.18 -4.94 29.30
CA LEU A 707 -10.19 -5.07 28.23
C LEU A 707 -10.86 -5.27 26.87
N LEU A 708 -11.91 -6.11 26.78
CA LEU A 708 -12.70 -6.24 25.56
C LEU A 708 -13.36 -4.92 25.16
N LYS A 709 -13.83 -4.14 26.14
CA LYS A 709 -14.41 -2.81 25.90
C LYS A 709 -13.38 -1.85 25.30
N CYS A 710 -12.18 -1.79 25.87
CA CYS A 710 -11.06 -1.05 25.28
C CYS A 710 -10.75 -1.52 23.86
N LEU A 711 -10.75 -2.83 23.62
CA LEU A 711 -10.51 -3.40 22.29
C LEU A 711 -11.53 -2.88 21.28
N VAL A 712 -12.83 -3.04 21.55
CA VAL A 712 -13.86 -2.60 20.60
C VAL A 712 -13.90 -1.07 20.42
N ILE A 713 -13.55 -0.29 21.46
CA ILE A 713 -13.35 1.17 21.36
C ILE A 713 -12.25 1.49 20.34
N LEU A 714 -11.10 0.80 20.40
CA LEU A 714 -9.99 1.00 19.46
C LEU A 714 -10.34 0.56 18.04
N LEU A 715 -11.06 -0.56 17.87
CA LEU A 715 -11.45 -1.05 16.55
C LEU A 715 -12.44 -0.12 15.83
N HIS A 716 -13.24 0.65 16.58
CA HIS A 716 -14.26 1.57 16.09
C HIS A 716 -13.90 3.06 16.24
N SER A 717 -12.74 3.38 16.84
CA SER A 717 -12.32 4.75 17.18
C SER A 717 -13.39 5.57 17.92
N CYS A 718 -14.16 4.93 18.80
CA CYS A 718 -15.30 5.56 19.49
C CYS A 718 -15.32 5.16 20.97
N ALA A 719 -15.24 6.14 21.88
CA ALA A 719 -15.46 5.91 23.30
C ALA A 719 -16.96 5.68 23.58
N THR A 720 -17.24 4.71 24.46
CA THR A 720 -18.60 4.25 24.75
C THR A 720 -19.25 4.99 25.93
N PRO A 721 -20.58 5.18 25.90
CA PRO A 721 -21.31 5.90 26.94
C PRO A 721 -21.38 5.18 28.31
N ASN A 722 -21.69 5.94 29.36
CA ASN A 722 -22.02 5.45 30.70
C ASN A 722 -23.54 5.43 30.93
N VAL A 723 -24.13 4.24 31.06
CA VAL A 723 -25.59 4.01 30.98
C VAL A 723 -26.43 4.77 32.00
N HIS A 724 -25.93 4.88 33.23
CA HIS A 724 -26.71 5.39 34.35
C HIS A 724 -26.31 6.79 34.80
N LEU A 725 -25.40 7.44 34.08
CA LEU A 725 -24.93 8.78 34.43
C LEU A 725 -26.01 9.81 34.07
N ARG A 726 -26.52 10.52 35.07
CA ARG A 726 -27.49 11.62 34.92
C ARG A 726 -26.97 12.91 35.52
N ALA A 727 -26.25 12.81 36.63
CA ALA A 727 -25.61 13.94 37.29
C ALA A 727 -24.33 13.46 37.97
N LEU A 728 -23.20 14.08 37.62
CA LEU A 728 -21.90 13.72 38.18
C LEU A 728 -21.88 13.83 39.71
N ASN A 729 -21.22 12.87 40.35
CA ASN A 729 -20.95 12.89 41.77
C ASN A 729 -20.06 14.10 42.11
N ALA A 730 -20.54 14.95 43.02
CA ALA A 730 -19.85 16.19 43.43
C ALA A 730 -18.51 15.95 44.15
N HIS A 731 -18.22 14.71 44.54
CA HIS A 731 -16.94 14.31 45.12
C HIS A 731 -15.87 13.96 44.07
N LEU A 732 -16.23 13.85 42.79
CA LEU A 732 -15.25 13.70 41.70
C LEU A 732 -14.50 15.02 41.51
N GLU A 733 -13.18 14.97 41.53
CA GLU A 733 -12.34 16.13 41.23
C GLU A 733 -12.29 16.34 39.71
N SER A 734 -13.05 17.33 39.22
CA SER A 734 -13.15 17.66 37.79
C SER A 734 -12.50 19.00 37.41
N SER A 735 -12.01 19.76 38.39
CA SER A 735 -11.36 21.06 38.14
C SER A 735 -9.87 20.89 37.84
N GLY A 736 -9.38 21.50 36.77
CA GLY A 736 -7.94 21.61 36.47
C GLY A 736 -7.38 20.56 35.51
N PHE A 737 -8.19 19.64 35.00
CA PHE A 737 -7.78 18.61 34.05
C PHE A 737 -8.91 18.29 33.05
N PRO A 738 -8.69 18.32 31.71
CA PRO A 738 -9.73 18.05 30.72
C PRO A 738 -10.24 16.60 30.78
N GLN A 739 -11.39 16.35 31.40
CA GLN A 739 -12.00 15.03 31.54
C GLN A 739 -13.41 15.03 30.94
N LEU A 740 -13.83 13.89 30.41
CA LEU A 740 -15.11 13.71 29.76
C LEU A 740 -15.82 12.47 30.32
N PHE A 741 -17.07 12.65 30.74
CA PHE A 741 -17.93 11.59 31.26
C PHE A 741 -19.24 11.62 30.48
N GLU A 742 -19.33 10.82 29.43
CA GLU A 742 -20.43 10.94 28.47
C GLU A 742 -21.48 9.84 28.56
N VAL A 743 -22.68 10.22 28.13
CA VAL A 743 -23.87 9.35 28.01
C VAL A 743 -24.19 9.01 26.56
N GLU A 744 -23.42 9.57 25.62
CA GLU A 744 -23.46 9.30 24.18
C GLU A 744 -22.11 8.74 23.71
N LEU A 745 -22.08 8.19 22.49
CA LEU A 745 -20.84 7.79 21.84
C LEU A 745 -20.00 9.03 21.54
N VAL A 746 -18.70 8.95 21.82
CA VAL A 746 -17.75 10.03 21.51
C VAL A 746 -16.75 9.50 20.48
N HIS A 747 -16.73 10.12 19.30
CA HIS A 747 -15.72 9.83 18.30
C HIS A 747 -14.36 10.30 18.80
N THR A 748 -13.33 9.46 18.71
CA THR A 748 -11.98 9.79 19.21
C THR A 748 -11.20 10.69 18.26
N GLU A 749 -11.70 10.93 17.05
CA GLU A 749 -11.04 11.72 16.00
C GLU A 749 -9.64 11.23 15.60
N LEU A 750 -9.31 9.98 15.93
CA LEU A 750 -8.04 9.33 15.60
C LEU A 750 -8.29 7.97 14.94
N ASN A 751 -7.43 7.54 14.02
CA ASN A 751 -7.52 6.22 13.36
C ASN A 751 -6.79 5.12 14.15
N SER A 752 -6.14 5.50 15.23
CA SER A 752 -5.39 4.65 16.14
C SER A 752 -5.26 5.36 17.48
N GLY A 753 -4.98 4.63 18.55
CA GLY A 753 -4.93 5.23 19.87
C GLY A 753 -4.53 4.25 20.96
N TYR A 754 -4.47 4.76 22.18
CA TYR A 754 -4.21 3.98 23.38
C TYR A 754 -5.41 4.00 24.32
N CYS A 755 -5.95 2.82 24.63
CA CYS A 755 -6.96 2.69 25.68
C CYS A 755 -6.32 2.00 26.88
N GLY A 756 -6.66 2.40 28.10
CA GLY A 756 -6.21 1.64 29.25
C GLY A 756 -7.30 1.30 30.24
N VAL A 757 -7.18 0.08 30.79
CA VAL A 757 -8.18 -0.61 31.61
C VAL A 757 -7.67 -0.83 33.02
N SER A 758 -8.49 -0.45 34.01
CA SER A 758 -8.20 -0.63 35.44
C SER A 758 -9.10 -1.69 36.06
N SER A 759 -8.53 -2.53 36.94
CA SER A 759 -9.34 -3.41 37.81
C SER A 759 -8.74 -3.57 39.20
N PHE A 760 -9.55 -3.31 40.23
CA PHE A 760 -9.12 -3.27 41.63
C PHE A 760 -9.88 -4.30 42.46
N GLY A 761 -9.17 -5.30 42.99
CA GLY A 761 -9.75 -6.34 43.84
C GLY A 761 -10.11 -5.77 45.22
N PHE A 762 -11.24 -6.19 45.79
CA PHE A 762 -11.64 -5.72 47.13
C PHE A 762 -10.63 -6.12 48.24
N GLY A 763 -9.75 -7.10 48.01
CA GLY A 763 -8.63 -7.42 48.91
C GLY A 763 -7.41 -6.50 48.76
N GLY A 764 -7.49 -5.50 47.89
CA GLY A 764 -6.44 -4.49 47.64
C GLY A 764 -5.45 -4.84 46.53
N THR A 765 -5.65 -5.91 45.76
CA THR A 765 -4.80 -6.23 44.60
C THR A 765 -5.26 -5.48 43.36
N ASN A 766 -4.42 -4.60 42.82
CA ASN A 766 -4.74 -3.76 41.67
C ASN A 766 -4.05 -4.27 40.40
N SER A 767 -4.67 -4.04 39.25
CA SER A 767 -4.08 -4.32 37.94
C SER A 767 -4.45 -3.24 36.92
N ARG A 768 -3.52 -2.94 36.02
CA ARG A 768 -3.65 -2.02 34.88
C ARG A 768 -3.14 -2.72 33.61
N GLY A 769 -3.79 -2.45 32.48
CA GLY A 769 -3.27 -2.75 31.16
C GLY A 769 -3.51 -1.58 30.20
N ASP A 770 -2.55 -1.30 29.33
CA ASP A 770 -2.63 -0.25 28.32
C ASP A 770 -2.49 -0.90 26.93
N LEU A 771 -3.50 -0.68 26.08
CA LEU A 771 -3.67 -1.30 24.78
C LEU A 771 -3.46 -0.27 23.68
N TYR A 772 -2.77 -0.67 22.62
CA TYR A 772 -2.71 0.05 21.35
C TYR A 772 -3.57 -0.65 20.30
N GLY A 773 -4.32 0.10 19.52
CA GLY A 773 -5.10 -0.45 18.40
C GLY A 773 -5.31 0.57 17.29
N LYS A 774 -5.73 0.06 16.13
CA LYS A 774 -6.16 0.86 14.98
C LYS A 774 -7.63 0.60 14.71
N ALA A 775 -8.31 1.61 14.18
CA ALA A 775 -9.63 1.40 13.61
C ALA A 775 -9.53 0.42 12.44
N ILE A 776 -10.37 -0.62 12.49
CA ILE A 776 -10.58 -1.56 11.39
C ILE A 776 -12.04 -1.58 10.93
N VAL A 777 -12.93 -0.91 11.69
CA VAL A 777 -14.36 -0.75 11.40
C VAL A 777 -14.72 0.74 11.43
N GLY A 778 -15.66 1.15 10.58
CA GLY A 778 -16.21 2.52 10.55
C GLY A 778 -15.39 3.51 9.70
N PRO A 779 -15.76 4.81 9.72
CA PRO A 779 -15.17 5.83 8.84
C PRO A 779 -13.69 6.12 9.11
N SER A 780 -13.20 5.82 10.31
CA SER A 780 -11.80 6.00 10.71
C SER A 780 -10.91 4.81 10.37
N ALA A 781 -11.49 3.71 9.85
CA ALA A 781 -10.73 2.56 9.37
C ALA A 781 -10.06 2.91 8.04
N LYS A 782 -8.74 3.15 8.05
CA LYS A 782 -7.95 3.27 6.82
C LYS A 782 -7.87 1.90 6.13
N THR A 783 -8.79 1.58 5.23
CA THR A 783 -8.55 0.55 4.22
C THR A 783 -7.70 1.13 3.10
N ALA A 784 -6.83 0.31 2.51
CA ALA A 784 -6.25 0.60 1.22
C ALA A 784 -7.38 0.97 0.24
N LEU A 785 -7.16 1.99 -0.59
CA LEU A 785 -8.06 2.38 -1.68
C LEU A 785 -8.53 1.11 -2.40
N LEU A 786 -9.82 0.76 -2.32
CA LEU A 786 -10.39 -0.39 -3.04
C LEU A 786 -10.64 0.03 -4.49
N PRO A 787 -9.76 -0.32 -5.44
CA PRO A 787 -9.84 0.23 -6.78
C PRO A 787 -11.16 -0.18 -7.45
N GLU A 788 -11.67 -1.38 -7.21
CA GLU A 788 -12.96 -1.84 -7.75
C GLU A 788 -14.18 -0.95 -7.41
N ARG A 789 -14.11 -0.13 -6.34
CA ARG A 789 -15.19 0.78 -5.94
C ARG A 789 -15.03 2.20 -6.52
N ILE A 790 -13.91 2.47 -7.18
CA ILE A 790 -13.61 3.76 -7.80
C ILE A 790 -14.13 3.74 -9.26
N ASP A 791 -14.97 4.71 -9.61
CA ASP A 791 -15.56 4.84 -10.95
C ASP A 791 -14.50 5.10 -12.03
N VAL A 792 -13.51 5.95 -11.75
CA VAL A 792 -12.37 6.21 -12.63
C VAL A 792 -11.13 6.58 -11.81
N ILE A 793 -9.97 6.07 -12.21
CA ILE A 793 -8.67 6.55 -11.69
C ILE A 793 -8.13 7.47 -12.77
N SER A 794 -8.19 8.77 -12.56
CA SER A 794 -7.67 9.74 -13.53
C SER A 794 -6.18 9.98 -13.31
N ILE A 795 -5.41 9.92 -14.39
CA ILE A 795 -3.98 10.26 -14.39
C ILE A 795 -3.65 11.12 -15.61
N PRO A 796 -2.69 12.05 -15.51
CA PRO A 796 -2.22 12.82 -16.66
C PRO A 796 -1.47 11.94 -17.66
N CYS A 797 -1.83 12.06 -18.94
CA CYS A 797 -1.10 11.44 -20.04
C CYS A 797 0.29 12.05 -20.18
N PRO A 798 1.38 11.26 -20.27
CA PRO A 798 2.73 11.78 -20.38
C PRO A 798 3.05 12.44 -21.72
N ARG A 799 2.18 12.35 -22.73
CA ARG A 799 2.37 13.01 -24.03
C ARG A 799 1.59 14.31 -24.15
N CYS A 800 0.29 14.27 -23.86
CA CYS A 800 -0.61 15.42 -24.03
C CYS A 800 -1.00 16.13 -22.72
N MET A 801 -0.55 15.64 -21.57
CA MET A 801 -0.89 16.13 -20.23
C MET A 801 -2.39 16.18 -19.91
N GLY A 802 -3.21 15.52 -20.73
CA GLY A 802 -4.63 15.39 -20.55
C GLY A 802 -5.01 14.15 -19.75
N ASP A 803 -6.16 14.20 -19.08
CA ASP A 803 -6.63 13.11 -18.24
C ASP A 803 -6.90 11.82 -19.03
N MET A 804 -6.42 10.70 -18.49
CA MET A 804 -6.71 9.36 -18.97
C MET A 804 -6.97 8.41 -17.81
N CYS A 805 -7.70 7.34 -18.06
CA CYS A 805 -7.95 6.30 -17.08
C CYS A 805 -6.66 5.51 -16.83
N GLY A 806 -6.17 5.52 -15.60
CA GLY A 806 -4.94 4.81 -15.20
C GLY A 806 -5.01 3.29 -15.32
N ARG A 807 -6.18 2.70 -15.61
CA ARG A 807 -6.32 1.25 -15.84
C ARG A 807 -6.14 0.85 -17.29
N CYS A 808 -6.60 1.67 -18.23
CA CYS A 808 -6.74 1.29 -19.64
C CYS A 808 -6.25 2.37 -20.61
N GLY A 809 -5.68 3.47 -20.11
CA GLY A 809 -5.18 4.59 -20.91
C GLY A 809 -6.24 5.25 -21.78
N VAL A 810 -7.53 5.00 -21.55
CA VAL A 810 -8.63 5.66 -22.28
C VAL A 810 -8.66 7.13 -21.87
N ALA A 811 -8.76 8.04 -22.84
CA ALA A 811 -8.98 9.46 -22.57
C ALA A 811 -10.24 9.65 -21.71
N VAL A 812 -10.12 10.36 -20.59
CA VAL A 812 -11.28 10.69 -19.76
C VAL A 812 -11.74 12.10 -20.14
N PRO A 813 -13.04 12.32 -20.38
CA PRO A 813 -13.54 13.65 -20.63
C PRO A 813 -13.35 14.58 -19.45
N GLY A 814 -12.93 15.82 -19.71
CA GLY A 814 -12.79 16.84 -18.68
C GLY A 814 -14.11 17.21 -17.99
N PHE A 815 -15.27 16.77 -18.49
CA PHE A 815 -16.59 17.04 -17.91
C PHE A 815 -17.12 15.82 -17.15
N SER A 816 -17.56 16.05 -15.91
CA SER A 816 -18.22 15.07 -15.01
C SER A 816 -19.24 14.20 -15.77
N MET A 817 -18.83 12.97 -16.14
CA MET A 817 -19.79 11.95 -16.54
C MET A 817 -20.58 11.54 -15.30
N ARG A 818 -21.89 11.77 -15.29
CA ARG A 818 -22.82 11.17 -14.31
C ARG A 818 -22.93 9.63 -14.47
N ARG A 819 -21.96 8.98 -15.08
CA ARG A 819 -21.94 7.56 -15.44
C ARG A 819 -20.59 6.97 -15.08
N ARG A 820 -20.63 5.73 -14.60
CA ARG A 820 -19.46 4.91 -14.32
C ARG A 820 -18.62 4.73 -15.60
N HIS A 821 -17.30 4.92 -15.49
CA HIS A 821 -16.39 4.71 -16.61
C HIS A 821 -16.10 3.20 -16.74
N PHE A 822 -16.17 2.70 -17.98
CA PHE A 822 -15.89 1.30 -18.30
C PHE A 822 -14.68 1.21 -19.22
N CYS A 823 -13.74 0.31 -18.89
CA CYS A 823 -12.55 0.09 -19.71
C CYS A 823 -12.92 -0.79 -20.91
N GLU A 824 -13.22 -0.19 -22.06
CA GLU A 824 -13.72 -0.91 -23.24
C GLU A 824 -12.70 -1.01 -24.39
N LEU A 825 -11.48 -0.50 -24.22
CA LEU A 825 -10.46 -0.46 -25.28
C LEU A 825 -9.39 -1.55 -25.12
N VAL A 826 -9.28 -2.41 -26.12
CA VAL A 826 -8.14 -3.34 -26.28
C VAL A 826 -7.34 -2.90 -27.50
N ARG A 827 -6.08 -2.51 -27.28
CA ARG A 827 -5.09 -2.09 -28.28
C ARG A 827 -4.37 -3.32 -28.84
N ASP A 828 -3.50 -3.12 -29.83
CA ASP A 828 -2.67 -4.19 -30.36
C ASP A 828 -1.74 -4.82 -29.29
N GLU A 829 -1.13 -5.96 -29.62
CA GLU A 829 -0.41 -6.87 -28.72
C GLU A 829 0.77 -6.21 -27.97
N PHE A 830 1.40 -5.18 -28.55
CA PHE A 830 2.57 -4.49 -28.00
C PHE A 830 2.32 -2.99 -27.73
N ALA A 831 1.06 -2.58 -27.75
CA ALA A 831 0.66 -1.21 -27.50
C ALA A 831 0.99 -0.78 -26.08
N ASP A 832 1.51 0.43 -25.94
CA ASP A 832 1.70 1.05 -24.65
C ASP A 832 0.37 1.62 -24.14
N TYR A 833 -0.03 1.25 -22.93
CA TYR A 833 -1.22 1.76 -22.25
C TYR A 833 -0.91 2.93 -21.30
N GLU A 834 0.37 3.29 -21.17
CA GLU A 834 0.85 4.43 -20.40
C GLU A 834 0.67 5.75 -21.15
N ILE A 835 0.12 5.73 -22.37
CA ILE A 835 -0.30 6.91 -23.13
C ILE A 835 -1.81 6.92 -23.41
N CYS A 836 -2.40 8.12 -23.44
CA CYS A 836 -3.82 8.33 -23.67
C CYS A 836 -4.26 7.80 -25.05
N SER A 837 -5.48 7.29 -25.15
CA SER A 837 -6.07 6.76 -26.38
C SER A 837 -6.09 7.78 -27.52
N ASN A 838 -6.16 9.07 -27.22
CA ASN A 838 -6.12 10.15 -28.23
C ASN A 838 -4.70 10.41 -28.78
N CYS A 839 -3.68 9.96 -28.07
CA CYS A 839 -2.27 10.05 -28.44
C CYS A 839 -1.73 8.76 -29.08
N TYR A 840 -2.53 7.69 -29.04
CA TYR A 840 -2.17 6.38 -29.55
C TYR A 840 -2.50 6.30 -31.05
N ASN A 841 -1.48 6.00 -31.86
CA ASN A 841 -1.59 5.94 -33.32
C ASN A 841 -1.70 4.50 -33.87
N GLY A 842 -1.75 3.49 -33.01
CA GLY A 842 -1.84 2.08 -33.42
C GLY A 842 -3.29 1.61 -33.60
N GLU A 843 -3.46 0.31 -33.86
CA GLU A 843 -4.78 -0.29 -34.07
C GLU A 843 -5.43 -0.72 -32.75
N PHE A 844 -6.77 -0.73 -32.74
CA PHE A 844 -7.59 -1.27 -31.65
C PHE A 844 -8.14 -2.64 -32.08
N ARG A 845 -7.92 -3.66 -31.25
CA ARG A 845 -8.53 -4.99 -31.41
C ARG A 845 -9.99 -5.01 -30.98
N TYR A 846 -10.36 -4.17 -30.02
CA TYR A 846 -11.73 -4.04 -29.52
C TYR A 846 -12.03 -2.63 -29.01
N GLY A 847 -13.27 -2.20 -29.18
CA GLY A 847 -13.79 -0.89 -28.77
C GLY A 847 -13.41 0.25 -29.72
N SER A 848 -13.93 1.43 -29.43
CA SER A 848 -13.63 2.69 -30.14
C SER A 848 -13.29 3.79 -29.14
N THR A 849 -12.56 4.82 -29.57
CA THR A 849 -12.26 5.99 -28.74
C THR A 849 -13.56 6.64 -28.24
N ILE A 850 -13.54 7.15 -27.00
CA ILE A 850 -14.66 7.90 -26.45
C ILE A 850 -14.86 9.16 -27.30
N GLU A 851 -16.10 9.44 -27.71
CA GLU A 851 -16.48 10.73 -28.30
C GLU A 851 -16.36 11.82 -27.22
N ASP A 852 -15.15 12.33 -27.02
CA ASP A 852 -14.80 13.30 -25.98
C ASP A 852 -15.04 14.75 -26.42
N VAL A 853 -15.51 14.94 -27.65
CA VAL A 853 -15.63 16.25 -28.26
C VAL A 853 -17.09 16.50 -28.60
N ALA A 854 -17.69 17.51 -27.96
CA ALA A 854 -18.97 18.04 -28.40
C ALA A 854 -18.85 18.38 -29.90
N LYS A 855 -19.74 17.85 -30.73
CA LYS A 855 -19.71 18.10 -32.18
C LYS A 855 -19.65 19.60 -32.44
N CYS A 856 -18.74 20.01 -33.32
CA CYS A 856 -18.63 21.41 -33.72
C CYS A 856 -19.97 21.83 -34.35
N ASP A 857 -20.64 22.82 -33.75
CA ASP A 857 -21.79 23.45 -34.38
C ASP A 857 -21.26 24.45 -35.42
N PRO A 858 -21.67 24.36 -36.71
CA PRO A 858 -21.25 25.31 -37.74
C PRO A 858 -21.61 26.77 -37.44
N SER A 859 -22.51 27.02 -36.48
CA SER A 859 -22.86 28.37 -36.02
C SER A 859 -21.89 28.96 -34.99
N TYR A 860 -20.93 28.19 -34.49
CA TYR A 860 -19.95 28.67 -33.52
C TYR A 860 -18.96 29.63 -34.16
N GLN A 861 -18.90 30.85 -33.60
CA GLN A 861 -17.83 31.80 -33.91
C GLN A 861 -16.68 31.56 -32.94
N ILE A 862 -15.59 31.00 -33.45
CA ILE A 862 -14.35 30.83 -32.69
C ILE A 862 -13.60 32.14 -32.72
N CYS A 863 -13.30 32.68 -31.55
CA CYS A 863 -12.52 33.89 -31.38
C CYS A 863 -11.19 33.57 -30.69
N ILE A 864 -10.15 34.31 -31.07
CA ILE A 864 -8.81 34.24 -30.49
C ILE A 864 -8.52 35.54 -29.71
N THR A 865 -7.90 35.37 -28.55
CA THR A 865 -7.41 36.46 -27.69
C THR A 865 -5.97 36.17 -27.32
N GLY A 866 -5.11 37.19 -27.33
CA GLY A 866 -3.71 36.99 -26.99
C GLY A 866 -2.97 38.25 -26.58
N THR A 867 -1.68 38.09 -26.30
CA THR A 867 -0.83 39.16 -25.78
C THR A 867 -0.54 40.25 -26.81
N TRP A 868 -0.67 39.95 -28.10
CA TRP A 868 -0.50 40.91 -29.21
C TRP A 868 -1.53 42.05 -29.21
N ASN A 869 -2.57 42.00 -28.38
CA ASN A 869 -3.47 43.11 -28.12
C ASN A 869 -3.72 43.33 -26.62
N ALA A 870 -2.82 42.85 -25.76
CA ALA A 870 -2.95 42.88 -24.30
C ALA A 870 -4.25 42.26 -23.78
N TRP A 871 -4.69 41.14 -24.38
CA TRP A 871 -5.93 40.43 -24.02
C TRP A 871 -7.20 41.29 -24.11
N SER A 872 -7.17 42.42 -24.83
CA SER A 872 -8.22 43.44 -24.74
C SER A 872 -9.42 43.18 -25.64
N VAL A 873 -9.23 42.49 -26.76
CA VAL A 873 -10.26 42.23 -27.77
C VAL A 873 -10.15 40.79 -28.27
N ALA A 874 -11.28 40.09 -28.32
CA ALA A 874 -11.41 38.79 -28.97
C ALA A 874 -11.72 38.96 -30.45
N GLU A 875 -10.87 38.40 -31.30
CA GLU A 875 -10.94 38.56 -32.75
C GLU A 875 -11.42 37.23 -33.38
N GLU A 876 -12.36 37.31 -34.33
CA GLU A 876 -12.94 36.13 -34.97
C GLU A 876 -11.92 35.45 -35.89
N MET A 877 -11.81 34.13 -35.80
CA MET A 877 -10.99 33.32 -36.71
C MET A 877 -11.75 33.00 -37.99
N GLU A 878 -11.04 32.94 -39.12
CA GLU A 878 -11.64 32.60 -40.41
C GLU A 878 -11.87 31.09 -40.53
N MET A 879 -13.11 30.66 -40.73
CA MET A 879 -13.42 29.27 -41.02
C MET A 879 -13.14 28.97 -42.50
N VAL A 880 -12.11 28.18 -42.79
CA VAL A 880 -11.66 27.84 -44.15
C VAL A 880 -12.22 26.50 -44.65
N ASP A 881 -12.58 25.62 -43.74
CA ASP A 881 -13.25 24.34 -44.00
C ASP A 881 -14.12 23.98 -42.79
N ASP A 882 -15.01 22.99 -42.91
CA ASP A 882 -15.90 22.57 -41.83
C ASP A 882 -15.08 22.16 -40.59
N GLY A 883 -15.16 22.98 -39.52
CA GLY A 883 -14.43 22.77 -38.28
C GLY A 883 -12.96 23.22 -38.30
N VAL A 884 -12.47 23.87 -39.36
CA VAL A 884 -11.10 24.37 -39.47
C VAL A 884 -11.10 25.91 -39.46
N TYR A 885 -10.52 26.48 -38.40
CA TYR A 885 -10.45 27.91 -38.16
C TYR A 885 -8.99 28.37 -38.21
N VAL A 886 -8.69 29.42 -38.97
CA VAL A 886 -7.34 29.98 -39.10
C VAL A 886 -7.29 31.47 -38.78
N CYS A 887 -6.15 31.93 -38.28
CA CYS A 887 -5.82 33.35 -38.18
C CYS A 887 -4.33 33.57 -38.36
N ALA A 888 -3.94 34.76 -38.80
CA ALA A 888 -2.54 35.16 -38.92
C ALA A 888 -2.18 36.12 -37.78
N VAL A 889 -1.09 35.86 -37.07
CA VAL A 889 -0.62 36.65 -35.93
C VAL A 889 0.83 37.09 -36.17
N GLU A 890 1.12 38.38 -35.95
CA GLU A 890 2.49 38.89 -35.99
C GLU A 890 3.19 38.70 -34.64
N LEU A 891 4.38 38.09 -34.67
CA LEU A 891 5.24 37.91 -33.51
C LEU A 891 5.84 39.26 -33.06
N GLY A 892 5.57 39.67 -31.82
CA GLY A 892 6.05 40.92 -31.24
C GLY A 892 7.57 41.01 -31.05
N ASP A 893 8.05 42.19 -30.64
CA ASP A 893 9.49 42.49 -30.46
C ASP A 893 10.16 41.67 -29.34
N THR A 894 9.39 41.06 -28.44
CA THR A 894 9.86 40.18 -27.36
C THR A 894 9.98 38.71 -27.81
N LYS A 895 9.54 38.36 -29.02
CA LYS A 895 9.50 37.01 -29.58
C LYS A 895 8.74 35.96 -28.75
N ILE A 896 7.81 36.41 -27.91
CA ILE A 896 6.94 35.53 -27.14
C ILE A 896 5.52 36.09 -27.09
N GLU A 897 4.56 35.26 -27.50
CA GLU A 897 3.14 35.60 -27.49
C GLU A 897 2.32 34.46 -26.86
N HIS A 898 1.39 34.82 -25.98
CA HIS A 898 0.45 33.88 -25.34
C HIS A 898 -0.95 34.10 -25.90
N PHE A 899 -1.74 33.03 -26.02
CA PHE A 899 -3.11 33.14 -26.51
C PHE A 899 -4.03 32.04 -26.01
N ASN A 900 -5.33 32.30 -26.09
CA ASN A 900 -6.40 31.33 -25.86
C ASN A 900 -7.56 31.54 -26.85
N LEU A 901 -8.49 30.60 -26.85
CA LEU A 901 -9.66 30.60 -27.74
C LEU A 901 -10.94 30.68 -26.91
N ASN A 902 -12.01 31.21 -27.49
CA ASN A 902 -13.32 31.22 -26.87
C ASN A 902 -14.43 31.24 -27.92
N ILE A 903 -15.66 30.89 -27.51
CA ILE A 903 -16.83 30.90 -28.39
C ILE A 903 -17.65 32.17 -28.15
N PHE A 904 -18.02 32.87 -29.22
CA PHE A 904 -18.85 34.10 -29.19
C PHE A 904 -18.32 35.22 -28.29
N GLN A 905 -17.00 35.38 -28.19
CA GLN A 905 -16.36 36.38 -27.31
C GLN A 905 -16.75 36.21 -25.83
N ASN A 906 -17.18 35.01 -25.42
CA ASN A 906 -17.60 34.71 -24.06
C ASN A 906 -16.51 33.91 -23.34
N SER A 907 -15.89 34.52 -22.34
CA SER A 907 -14.84 33.90 -21.52
C SER A 907 -15.29 32.66 -20.77
N ASN A 908 -16.60 32.47 -20.54
CA ASN A 908 -17.15 31.27 -19.89
C ASN A 908 -17.23 30.05 -20.83
N ASN A 909 -16.92 30.23 -22.11
CA ASN A 909 -16.83 29.17 -23.11
C ASN A 909 -15.40 29.14 -23.69
N ALA A 910 -14.40 29.18 -22.81
CA ALA A 910 -13.01 29.16 -23.20
C ALA A 910 -12.60 27.77 -23.72
N ILE A 911 -11.79 27.75 -24.77
CA ILE A 911 -11.10 26.57 -25.30
C ILE A 911 -9.63 26.79 -25.00
N TYR A 912 -9.01 25.87 -24.26
CA TYR A 912 -7.71 26.10 -23.61
C TYR A 912 -6.93 24.78 -23.50
N PRO A 913 -5.60 24.82 -23.32
CA PRO A 913 -4.80 23.61 -23.12
C PRO A 913 -4.94 23.02 -21.72
N ALA A 914 -4.69 21.71 -21.55
CA ALA A 914 -4.79 21.02 -20.26
C ALA A 914 -3.88 21.62 -19.17
N VAL A 915 -2.69 22.09 -19.54
CA VAL A 915 -1.69 22.74 -18.68
C VAL A 915 -1.37 24.17 -19.16
N PRO A 916 -0.90 25.08 -18.28
CA PRO A 916 -0.44 26.41 -18.69
C PRO A 916 0.83 26.33 -19.54
N GLU A 917 1.15 27.44 -20.23
CA GLU A 917 2.36 27.56 -21.09
C GLU A 917 2.50 26.44 -22.14
N ALA A 918 1.39 26.06 -22.76
CA ALA A 918 1.29 24.81 -23.52
C ALA A 918 1.79 24.92 -24.96
N ASP A 919 2.47 23.87 -25.41
CA ASP A 919 2.80 23.64 -26.82
C ASP A 919 1.63 22.95 -27.58
N PRO A 920 1.68 22.82 -28.92
CA PRO A 920 0.59 22.23 -29.73
C PRO A 920 0.24 20.77 -29.41
N THR A 921 1.12 20.03 -28.73
CA THR A 921 0.93 18.62 -28.40
C THR A 921 0.04 18.40 -27.17
N ILE A 922 -0.19 19.46 -26.39
CA ILE A 922 -1.01 19.41 -25.18
C ILE A 922 -2.50 19.30 -25.54
N ARG A 923 -3.22 18.46 -24.79
CA ARG A 923 -4.65 18.22 -24.98
C ARG A 923 -5.44 19.51 -24.84
N ILE A 924 -6.43 19.71 -25.71
CA ILE A 924 -7.33 20.85 -25.70
C ILE A 924 -8.59 20.50 -24.90
N GLU A 925 -8.92 21.33 -23.92
CA GLU A 925 -10.07 21.23 -23.03
C GLU A 925 -11.13 22.32 -23.36
N GLY A 926 -12.31 22.19 -22.74
CA GLY A 926 -13.44 23.08 -22.97
C GLY A 926 -14.26 22.74 -24.22
N PRO A 927 -15.27 23.57 -24.57
CA PRO A 927 -15.53 24.90 -24.04
C PRO A 927 -16.13 24.93 -22.63
N ASP A 928 -15.51 25.63 -21.67
CA ASP A 928 -16.05 25.92 -20.33
C ASP A 928 -15.36 27.12 -19.65
N ASP A 929 -15.62 27.34 -18.35
CA ASP A 929 -15.10 28.46 -17.56
C ASP A 929 -13.83 28.13 -16.75
N ARG A 930 -13.25 26.93 -16.91
CA ARG A 930 -12.05 26.48 -16.16
C ARG A 930 -10.73 26.81 -16.85
N GLY A 931 -10.77 27.56 -17.95
CA GLY A 931 -9.58 27.95 -18.72
C GLY A 931 -8.72 29.06 -18.11
N GLN A 932 -9.06 29.58 -16.94
CA GLN A 932 -8.31 30.69 -16.33
C GLN A 932 -6.85 30.30 -16.09
N GLY A 933 -5.91 31.12 -16.59
CA GLY A 933 -4.47 30.88 -16.46
C GLY A 933 -3.89 29.82 -17.40
N LYS A 934 -4.71 29.21 -18.26
CA LYS A 934 -4.29 28.20 -19.25
C LYS A 934 -4.28 28.82 -20.65
N TYR A 935 -3.11 28.83 -21.28
CA TYR A 935 -2.87 29.46 -22.57
C TYR A 935 -1.79 28.73 -23.35
N TRP A 936 -1.87 28.81 -24.67
CA TRP A 936 -0.81 28.37 -25.57
C TRP A 936 0.26 29.44 -25.68
N VAL A 937 1.50 29.02 -25.95
CA VAL A 937 2.65 29.91 -26.04
C VAL A 937 3.38 29.69 -27.37
N ILE A 938 3.56 30.78 -28.11
CA ILE A 938 4.49 30.86 -29.24
C ILE A 938 5.78 31.49 -28.70
N ASP A 939 6.78 30.66 -28.37
CA ASP A 939 8.08 31.11 -27.86
C ASP A 939 9.19 30.93 -28.90
N ALA A 940 9.48 31.99 -29.65
CA ALA A 940 10.53 32.02 -30.66
C ALA A 940 11.85 32.62 -30.12
N ARG A 941 12.02 32.76 -28.79
CA ARG A 941 13.23 33.35 -28.18
C ARG A 941 14.48 32.48 -28.42
N ASN A 942 14.30 31.16 -28.53
CA ASN A 942 15.37 30.20 -28.86
C ASN A 942 15.47 29.86 -30.35
N GLU A 943 14.60 30.43 -31.19
CA GLU A 943 14.55 30.16 -32.62
C GLU A 943 15.25 31.25 -33.43
N ASP A 944 15.74 30.91 -34.63
CA ASP A 944 16.32 31.89 -35.56
C ASP A 944 15.23 32.59 -36.40
N VAL A 945 14.19 33.09 -35.72
CA VAL A 945 13.02 33.72 -36.35
C VAL A 945 12.99 35.21 -35.94
N PRO A 946 12.96 36.17 -36.88
CA PRO A 946 12.97 37.60 -36.54
C PRO A 946 11.62 38.08 -35.96
N SER A 947 11.63 39.14 -35.14
CA SER A 947 10.39 39.84 -34.77
C SER A 947 9.68 40.39 -36.02
N GLY A 948 8.36 40.40 -35.98
CA GLY A 948 7.50 40.71 -37.14
C GLY A 948 7.31 39.56 -38.13
N THR A 949 7.72 38.35 -37.76
CA THR A 949 7.36 37.10 -38.46
C THR A 949 5.89 36.80 -38.21
N ILE A 950 5.20 36.31 -39.23
CA ILE A 950 3.76 36.01 -39.15
C ILE A 950 3.58 34.51 -38.99
N TYR A 951 2.89 34.11 -37.92
CA TYR A 951 2.46 32.74 -37.69
C TYR A 951 1.01 32.57 -38.13
N GLN A 952 0.71 31.48 -38.84
CA GLN A 952 -0.66 31.06 -39.06
C GLN A 952 -1.05 30.09 -37.95
N ILE A 953 -2.03 30.47 -37.12
CA ILE A 953 -2.60 29.58 -36.11
C ILE A 953 -3.82 28.89 -36.72
N ALA A 954 -3.83 27.57 -36.70
CA ALA A 954 -4.93 26.74 -37.16
C ALA A 954 -5.51 25.92 -36.00
N PHE A 955 -6.80 26.09 -35.74
CA PHE A 955 -7.58 25.30 -34.79
C PHE A 955 -8.54 24.39 -35.55
N ILE A 956 -8.48 23.09 -35.26
CA ILE A 956 -9.24 22.05 -35.94
C ILE A 956 -10.14 21.37 -34.91
N TRP A 957 -11.45 21.50 -35.07
CA TRP A 957 -12.45 20.86 -34.24
C TRP A 957 -13.02 19.63 -34.95
N GLY A 958 -12.30 18.50 -34.85
CA GLY A 958 -12.73 17.24 -35.45
C GLY A 958 -13.77 16.49 -34.61
N ASP A 959 -14.33 15.42 -35.19
CA ASP A 959 -15.34 14.57 -34.55
C ASP A 959 -14.80 13.77 -33.34
N GLN A 960 -13.50 13.48 -33.31
CA GLN A 960 -12.87 12.62 -32.30
C GLN A 960 -11.90 13.39 -31.38
N LYS A 961 -11.30 14.48 -31.87
CA LYS A 961 -10.35 15.31 -31.12
C LYS A 961 -10.32 16.74 -31.65
N LYS A 962 -9.92 17.66 -30.78
CA LYS A 962 -9.54 19.03 -31.14
C LYS A 962 -8.02 19.09 -31.33
N GLU A 963 -7.54 19.77 -32.36
CA GLU A 963 -6.12 20.02 -32.59
C GLU A 963 -5.86 21.52 -32.75
N ILE A 964 -4.65 21.94 -32.39
CA ILE A 964 -4.16 23.29 -32.65
C ILE A 964 -2.74 23.19 -33.17
N LYS A 965 -2.39 24.00 -34.17
CA LYS A 965 -1.06 24.07 -34.76
C LYS A 965 -0.76 25.51 -35.15
N TRP A 966 0.52 25.86 -35.18
CA TRP A 966 0.96 27.12 -35.75
C TRP A 966 2.26 26.95 -36.52
N GLU A 967 2.35 27.62 -37.66
CA GLU A 967 3.51 27.56 -38.55
C GLU A 967 3.88 28.95 -39.08
N VAL A 968 5.16 29.13 -39.43
CA VAL A 968 5.65 30.38 -40.02
C VAL A 968 5.15 30.51 -41.45
N MET A 969 4.57 31.66 -41.79
CA MET A 969 4.11 31.95 -43.14
C MET A 969 5.23 32.51 -44.02
N ASP A 970 5.45 31.90 -45.19
CA ASP A 970 6.39 32.40 -46.20
C ASP A 970 5.90 33.71 -46.86
N GLU A 971 4.57 33.85 -47.07
CA GLU A 971 3.95 35.03 -47.67
C GLU A 971 3.22 35.87 -46.62
N LYS A 972 3.53 37.18 -46.54
CA LYS A 972 2.87 38.09 -45.59
C LYS A 972 1.42 38.38 -46.02
N PRO A 973 0.40 38.03 -45.23
CA PRO A 973 -0.99 38.37 -45.54
C PRO A 973 -1.24 39.88 -45.47
N LEU A 974 -2.33 40.31 -46.11
CA LEU A 974 -2.80 41.70 -46.11
C LEU A 974 -3.16 42.22 -44.71
N PHE A 975 -3.54 41.32 -43.81
CA PHE A 975 -3.91 41.61 -42.43
C PHE A 975 -3.39 40.49 -41.53
N ALA A 976 -2.76 40.86 -40.42
CA ALA A 976 -2.40 39.96 -39.33
C ALA A 976 -2.67 40.64 -37.99
N LEU A 977 -3.13 39.86 -37.01
CA LEU A 977 -3.37 40.33 -35.65
C LEU A 977 -2.05 40.82 -35.05
N GLY A 978 -2.09 41.93 -34.31
CA GLY A 978 -0.90 42.52 -33.67
C GLY A 978 -0.12 43.56 -34.50
N GLN A 979 -0.34 43.67 -35.82
CA GLN A 979 0.42 44.58 -36.71
C GLN A 979 0.47 46.05 -36.24
N GLU A 980 -0.65 46.57 -35.74
CA GLU A 980 -0.78 47.96 -35.30
C GLU A 980 -0.61 48.14 -33.79
N PHE A 981 -0.57 47.04 -33.02
CA PHE A 981 -0.48 47.12 -31.57
C PHE A 981 0.95 47.44 -31.13
N ARG A 982 1.06 48.21 -30.05
CA ARG A 982 2.36 48.56 -29.44
C ARG A 982 2.24 48.35 -27.95
N HIS A 983 3.03 47.40 -27.44
CA HIS A 983 3.07 47.09 -26.02
C HIS A 983 3.47 48.33 -25.20
N SER A 984 2.84 48.44 -24.04
CA SER A 984 3.17 49.38 -22.98
C SER A 984 4.03 48.68 -21.94
N TYR A 985 4.94 49.44 -21.30
CA TYR A 985 5.80 48.90 -20.26
C TYR A 985 5.66 49.75 -19.02
N SER A 986 5.42 49.10 -17.89
CA SER A 986 5.36 49.74 -16.58
C SER A 986 6.54 49.29 -15.74
N ILE A 987 7.11 50.18 -14.95
CA ILE A 987 8.10 49.84 -13.92
C ILE A 987 7.38 49.66 -12.58
N ILE A 988 7.77 48.63 -11.84
CA ILE A 988 7.38 48.41 -10.44
C ILE A 988 8.66 48.37 -9.59
N GLY A 989 8.61 48.90 -8.37
CA GLY A 989 9.78 48.87 -7.52
C GLY A 989 9.57 49.48 -6.12
N SER A 990 10.60 49.42 -5.29
CA SER A 990 10.51 49.94 -3.92
C SER A 990 10.20 51.45 -3.87
N PHE A 991 10.61 52.22 -4.87
CA PHE A 991 10.41 53.68 -4.96
C PHE A 991 8.95 54.08 -5.17
N ASN A 992 8.12 53.20 -5.73
CA ASN A 992 6.68 53.42 -5.94
C ASN A 992 5.82 52.44 -5.13
N LYS A 993 6.40 51.81 -4.10
CA LYS A 993 5.75 50.79 -3.25
C LYS A 993 5.19 49.62 -4.08
N TRP A 994 5.93 49.20 -5.10
CA TRP A 994 5.56 48.13 -6.03
C TRP A 994 4.28 48.42 -6.84
N GLY A 995 3.88 49.68 -6.95
CA GLY A 995 2.77 50.09 -7.81
C GLY A 995 3.19 50.21 -9.28
N LEU A 996 2.27 49.93 -10.22
CA LEU A 996 2.52 50.09 -11.65
C LEU A 996 2.74 51.57 -12.02
N THR A 997 3.93 51.90 -12.52
CA THR A 997 4.24 53.22 -13.09
C THR A 997 4.59 53.09 -14.57
N GLU A 998 3.73 53.61 -15.43
CA GLU A 998 3.89 53.53 -16.88
C GLU A 998 5.13 54.31 -17.36
N MET A 999 5.96 53.68 -18.19
CA MET A 999 7.17 54.26 -18.77
C MET A 999 6.85 55.08 -20.01
N ARG A 1000 7.64 56.12 -20.26
CA ARG A 1000 7.44 56.97 -21.45
C ARG A 1000 8.27 56.43 -22.62
N PRO A 1001 7.79 56.52 -23.87
CA PRO A 1001 8.61 56.20 -25.04
C PRO A 1001 9.89 57.05 -25.04
N GLY A 1002 11.02 56.38 -25.25
CA GLY A 1002 12.35 56.98 -25.30
C GLY A 1002 12.68 57.62 -26.66
N PRO A 1003 13.92 58.10 -26.84
CA PRO A 1003 14.33 58.85 -28.02
C PRO A 1003 14.47 58.01 -29.29
N THR A 1004 14.56 56.69 -29.18
CA THR A 1004 14.66 55.74 -30.31
C THR A 1004 13.48 54.76 -30.31
N ALA A 1005 13.08 54.28 -31.49
CA ALA A 1005 12.05 53.24 -31.58
C ALA A 1005 12.43 52.00 -30.75
N GLY A 1006 11.46 51.39 -30.06
CA GLY A 1006 11.69 50.24 -29.18
C GLY A 1006 12.40 50.59 -27.86
N THR A 1007 12.35 51.86 -27.41
CA THR A 1007 12.89 52.25 -26.10
C THR A 1007 11.84 52.91 -25.22
N TRP A 1008 11.93 52.66 -23.91
CA TRP A 1008 11.08 53.25 -22.87
C TRP A 1008 11.96 53.76 -21.72
N GLU A 1009 11.61 54.90 -21.14
CA GLU A 1009 12.36 55.55 -20.08
C GLU A 1009 11.46 56.01 -18.93
N VAL A 1010 12.00 55.93 -17.71
CA VAL A 1010 11.40 56.48 -16.49
C VAL A 1010 12.52 56.99 -15.59
N SER A 1011 12.23 58.02 -14.80
CA SER A 1011 13.19 58.51 -13.80
C SER A 1011 12.53 58.60 -12.44
N PHE A 1012 13.24 58.17 -11.41
CA PHE A 1012 12.81 58.23 -10.01
C PHE A 1012 13.97 58.66 -9.12
N SER A 1013 13.66 59.06 -7.89
CA SER A 1013 14.67 59.47 -6.91
C SER A 1013 14.93 58.37 -5.90
N ILE A 1014 16.19 58.11 -5.57
CA ILE A 1014 16.56 57.14 -4.52
C ILE A 1014 16.05 57.62 -3.16
N GLY A 1015 15.34 56.73 -2.48
CA GLY A 1015 14.77 56.92 -1.16
C GLY A 1015 15.81 56.93 -0.03
N PRO A 1016 15.35 57.01 1.23
CA PRO A 1016 16.23 57.08 2.40
C PRO A 1016 17.05 55.81 2.66
N SER A 1017 16.68 54.67 2.07
CA SER A 1017 17.40 53.39 2.12
C SER A 1017 18.74 53.41 1.38
N CYS A 1018 18.98 54.43 0.52
CA CYS A 1018 20.12 54.50 -0.40
C CYS A 1018 20.20 53.31 -1.39
N LYS A 1019 19.10 52.57 -1.54
CA LYS A 1019 18.96 51.43 -2.44
C LYS A 1019 17.51 51.33 -2.93
N GLU A 1020 17.32 51.03 -4.21
CA GLU A 1020 16.01 50.79 -4.81
C GLU A 1020 16.04 49.49 -5.61
N GLU A 1021 14.95 48.74 -5.54
CA GLU A 1021 14.72 47.51 -6.29
C GLU A 1021 13.62 47.74 -7.33
N PHE A 1022 13.74 47.10 -8.51
CA PHE A 1022 12.72 47.24 -9.56
C PHE A 1022 12.65 46.07 -10.55
N GLN A 1023 11.53 46.03 -11.28
CA GLN A 1023 11.23 45.14 -12.41
C GLN A 1023 10.36 45.87 -13.45
N PHE A 1024 10.14 45.27 -14.62
CA PHE A 1024 9.18 45.79 -15.60
C PHE A 1024 8.03 44.82 -15.84
N VAL A 1025 6.86 45.35 -16.15
CA VAL A 1025 5.63 44.62 -16.44
C VAL A 1025 5.13 45.04 -17.82
N ARG A 1026 5.00 44.09 -18.76
CA ARG A 1026 4.42 44.32 -20.09
C ARG A 1026 2.90 44.43 -19.95
N ASP A 1027 2.32 45.47 -20.53
CA ASP A 1027 0.86 45.69 -20.61
C ASP A 1027 0.06 45.60 -19.30
N ARG A 1028 0.75 45.85 -18.17
CA ARG A 1028 0.18 45.70 -16.81
C ARG A 1028 -0.26 44.26 -16.49
N ASP A 1029 0.26 43.29 -17.22
CA ASP A 1029 0.08 41.86 -16.98
C ASP A 1029 1.28 41.33 -16.17
N GLU A 1030 1.07 41.05 -14.89
CA GLU A 1030 2.12 40.56 -13.98
C GLU A 1030 2.69 39.19 -14.40
N SER A 1031 1.95 38.42 -15.21
CA SER A 1031 2.46 37.18 -15.83
C SER A 1031 3.48 37.45 -16.95
N GLN A 1032 3.75 38.72 -17.27
CA GLN A 1032 4.64 39.15 -18.33
C GLN A 1032 5.68 40.14 -17.79
N THR A 1033 6.40 39.66 -16.77
CA THR A 1033 7.40 40.44 -16.06
C THR A 1033 8.76 40.27 -16.73
N ILE A 1034 9.52 41.37 -16.85
CA ILE A 1034 10.91 41.41 -17.31
C ILE A 1034 11.79 41.67 -16.10
N TYR A 1035 12.76 40.78 -15.86
CA TYR A 1035 13.51 40.69 -14.59
C TYR A 1035 14.95 40.17 -14.82
N PRO A 1036 15.88 40.32 -13.84
CA PRO A 1036 17.20 39.68 -13.89
C PRO A 1036 17.15 38.19 -13.58
N ALA A 1037 18.03 37.38 -14.18
CA ALA A 1037 18.12 35.95 -13.88
C ALA A 1037 18.38 35.63 -12.39
N LYS A 1038 19.05 36.54 -11.65
CA LYS A 1038 19.33 36.44 -10.21
C LYS A 1038 18.69 37.58 -9.41
N PRO A 1039 18.18 37.33 -8.20
CA PRO A 1039 17.59 38.36 -7.36
C PRO A 1039 18.64 39.36 -6.83
N GLN A 1040 18.20 40.60 -6.62
CA GLN A 1040 18.95 41.68 -5.98
C GLN A 1040 20.34 41.95 -6.60
N THR A 1041 20.47 41.79 -7.92
CA THR A 1041 21.76 41.93 -8.60
C THR A 1041 22.07 43.37 -9.03
N GLU A 1042 23.34 43.75 -8.88
CA GLU A 1042 23.98 44.94 -9.46
C GLU A 1042 24.96 44.57 -10.59
N LEU A 1043 25.21 43.27 -10.79
CA LEU A 1043 26.25 42.79 -11.70
C LEU A 1043 25.74 42.80 -13.14
N ALA A 1044 26.42 43.54 -14.02
CA ALA A 1044 26.09 43.65 -15.45
C ALA A 1044 26.16 42.30 -16.20
N ILE A 1045 26.87 41.31 -15.66
CA ILE A 1045 26.97 39.95 -16.24
C ILE A 1045 25.70 39.12 -16.05
N VAL A 1046 24.79 39.52 -15.15
CA VAL A 1046 23.54 38.77 -14.93
C VAL A 1046 22.58 39.04 -16.09
N PRO A 1047 22.11 37.99 -16.81
CA PRO A 1047 21.25 38.17 -17.96
C PRO A 1047 19.87 38.75 -17.61
N VAL A 1048 19.26 39.43 -18.60
CA VAL A 1048 17.84 39.81 -18.57
C VAL A 1048 16.96 38.62 -19.00
N ARG A 1049 15.83 38.43 -18.34
CA ARG A 1049 14.80 37.40 -18.57
C ARG A 1049 13.40 38.03 -18.70
N GLY A 1050 12.41 37.23 -19.10
CA GLY A 1050 11.06 37.68 -19.42
C GLY A 1050 10.89 38.28 -20.82
N PRO A 1051 9.67 38.73 -21.18
CA PRO A 1051 8.49 38.77 -20.32
C PRO A 1051 7.90 37.38 -20.06
N ASP A 1052 7.81 36.96 -18.80
CA ASP A 1052 7.14 35.73 -18.35
C ASP A 1052 6.80 35.80 -16.85
N ALA A 1053 6.13 34.77 -16.32
CA ALA A 1053 5.58 34.76 -14.96
C ALA A 1053 6.63 34.47 -13.86
N TRP A 1054 7.88 34.18 -14.25
CA TRP A 1054 8.92 33.68 -13.34
C TRP A 1054 9.75 34.78 -12.66
N GLY A 1055 9.30 36.03 -12.76
CA GLY A 1055 10.00 37.18 -12.21
C GLY A 1055 9.86 37.35 -10.70
N SER A 1056 8.96 36.64 -10.03
CA SER A 1056 8.69 36.87 -8.60
C SER A 1056 9.97 36.83 -7.74
N GLY A 1057 10.23 37.89 -6.98
CA GLY A 1057 11.41 38.04 -6.12
C GLY A 1057 12.73 38.35 -6.85
N LYS A 1058 12.77 38.34 -8.18
CA LYS A 1058 13.97 38.62 -8.97
C LYS A 1058 14.03 40.09 -9.36
N ASN A 1059 14.65 40.92 -8.53
CA ASN A 1059 14.67 42.37 -8.76
C ASN A 1059 16.07 42.87 -9.11
N TRP A 1060 16.17 43.84 -10.02
CA TRP A 1060 17.42 44.61 -10.15
C TRP A 1060 17.59 45.48 -8.92
N LEU A 1061 18.84 45.65 -8.48
CA LEU A 1061 19.18 46.52 -7.36
C LEU A 1061 20.01 47.70 -7.86
N VAL A 1062 19.66 48.91 -7.41
CA VAL A 1062 20.42 50.13 -7.71
C VAL A 1062 20.72 50.86 -6.42
N ARG A 1063 21.99 51.28 -6.26
CA ARG A 1063 22.46 52.06 -5.11
C ARG A 1063 22.89 53.45 -5.52
N GLY A 1064 22.64 54.41 -4.65
CA GLY A 1064 23.09 55.79 -4.79
C GLY A 1064 22.76 56.60 -3.56
N HIS A 1065 23.08 57.90 -3.58
CA HIS A 1065 22.79 58.78 -2.47
C HIS A 1065 21.30 59.14 -2.43
N LYS A 1066 20.82 59.46 -1.22
CA LYS A 1066 19.45 59.92 -1.00
C LYS A 1066 19.17 61.14 -1.88
N ARG A 1067 18.10 61.08 -2.68
CA ARG A 1067 17.67 62.07 -3.71
C ARG A 1067 18.46 62.07 -5.02
N ASP A 1068 19.38 61.13 -5.23
CA ASP A 1068 19.94 60.94 -6.58
C ASP A 1068 18.81 60.57 -7.53
N VAL A 1069 18.81 61.18 -8.72
CA VAL A 1069 17.83 60.90 -9.77
C VAL A 1069 18.41 59.83 -10.67
N VAL A 1070 17.75 58.68 -10.70
CA VAL A 1070 18.11 57.54 -11.53
C VAL A 1070 17.18 57.50 -12.72
N THR A 1071 17.75 57.35 -13.91
CA THR A 1071 17.01 57.13 -15.15
C THR A 1071 17.21 55.69 -15.59
N VAL A 1072 16.09 54.96 -15.70
CA VAL A 1072 16.05 53.58 -16.16
C VAL A 1072 15.47 53.54 -17.57
N ARG A 1073 16.21 52.93 -18.49
CA ARG A 1073 15.84 52.73 -19.90
C ARG A 1073 15.69 51.24 -20.19
N LEU A 1074 14.57 50.86 -20.78
CA LEU A 1074 14.31 49.54 -21.35
C LEU A 1074 14.39 49.66 -22.88
N GLN A 1075 15.16 48.80 -23.53
CA GLN A 1075 15.25 48.70 -24.99
C GLN A 1075 14.93 47.27 -25.43
N LEU A 1076 14.05 47.16 -26.44
CA LEU A 1076 13.64 45.89 -27.03
C LEU A 1076 13.95 45.92 -28.52
N LEU A 1077 14.77 44.97 -28.98
CA LEU A 1077 15.13 44.86 -30.39
C LEU A 1077 15.28 43.37 -30.76
N ASN A 1078 14.36 42.85 -31.59
CA ASN A 1078 14.42 41.49 -32.13
C ASN A 1078 14.66 40.41 -31.05
N GLY A 1079 13.86 40.42 -29.98
CA GLY A 1079 13.98 39.49 -28.84
C GLY A 1079 15.10 39.82 -27.84
N GLN A 1080 16.00 40.75 -28.16
CA GLN A 1080 17.02 41.21 -27.21
C GLN A 1080 16.50 42.34 -26.33
N ILE A 1081 16.57 42.13 -25.02
CA ILE A 1081 16.18 43.08 -24.01
C ILE A 1081 17.45 43.69 -23.42
N THR A 1082 17.56 45.01 -23.47
CA THR A 1082 18.63 45.76 -22.83
C THR A 1082 18.05 46.69 -21.78
N VAL A 1083 18.49 46.56 -20.53
CA VAL A 1083 18.12 47.42 -19.41
C VAL A 1083 19.32 48.28 -19.06
N THR A 1084 19.16 49.59 -19.15
CA THR A 1084 20.24 50.56 -18.86
C THR A 1084 19.83 51.46 -17.70
N VAL A 1085 20.68 51.54 -16.68
CA VAL A 1085 20.49 52.42 -15.53
C VAL A 1085 21.59 53.48 -15.52
N SER A 1086 21.18 54.74 -15.50
CA SER A 1086 22.05 55.92 -15.51
C SER A 1086 21.67 56.90 -14.40
N GLY A 1087 22.60 57.79 -14.00
CA GLY A 1087 22.39 58.72 -12.88
C GLY A 1087 22.93 58.24 -11.52
N VAL A 1088 23.58 57.08 -11.50
CA VAL A 1088 24.44 56.56 -10.41
C VAL A 1088 25.92 56.69 -10.81
N SER A 1089 26.87 56.35 -9.92
CA SER A 1089 28.31 56.59 -10.15
C SER A 1089 28.89 55.97 -11.43
N GLU A 1090 28.34 54.82 -11.87
CA GLU A 1090 28.66 54.15 -13.13
C GLU A 1090 27.38 53.69 -13.82
N GLU A 1091 27.32 53.81 -15.15
CA GLU A 1091 26.19 53.29 -15.95
C GLU A 1091 26.20 51.76 -15.94
N ILE A 1092 25.07 51.15 -15.59
CA ILE A 1092 24.92 49.70 -15.54
C ILE A 1092 24.03 49.28 -16.72
N VAL A 1093 24.51 48.31 -17.51
CA VAL A 1093 23.80 47.79 -18.68
C VAL A 1093 23.66 46.28 -18.54
N TRP A 1094 22.42 45.79 -18.43
CA TRP A 1094 22.09 44.37 -18.51
C TRP A 1094 21.53 44.04 -19.89
N ARG A 1095 21.83 42.85 -20.40
CA ARG A 1095 21.36 42.36 -21.71
C ARG A 1095 20.86 40.93 -21.61
N THR A 1096 19.98 40.54 -22.53
CA THR A 1096 19.75 39.12 -22.85
C THR A 1096 21.07 38.52 -23.37
N THR A 1097 21.42 37.31 -22.95
CA THR A 1097 22.64 36.61 -23.40
C THR A 1097 22.61 36.38 -24.91
N ALA A 1098 23.72 36.66 -25.60
CA ALA A 1098 23.77 36.71 -27.06
C ALA A 1098 24.13 35.38 -27.76
N ASP A 1099 24.75 34.41 -27.04
CA ASP A 1099 25.44 33.26 -27.66
C ASP A 1099 24.98 31.87 -27.17
N GLU A 1100 24.02 31.76 -26.25
CA GLU A 1100 23.56 30.48 -25.68
C GLU A 1100 22.03 30.43 -25.58
N SER A 1101 21.46 29.25 -25.30
CA SER A 1101 20.04 29.05 -24.98
C SER A 1101 19.50 30.08 -23.97
N TYR A 1102 18.23 30.48 -24.13
CA TYR A 1102 17.58 31.51 -23.30
C TYR A 1102 17.61 31.16 -21.80
N HIS A 1103 17.50 29.87 -21.46
CA HIS A 1103 17.71 29.35 -20.10
C HIS A 1103 18.96 28.47 -20.02
N SER A 1104 19.52 28.39 -18.82
CA SER A 1104 20.61 27.47 -18.45
C SER A 1104 20.12 26.44 -17.44
N TYR A 1105 20.59 25.20 -17.53
CA TYR A 1105 20.26 24.15 -16.57
C TYR A 1105 21.48 23.76 -15.74
N TYR A 1106 21.23 23.48 -14.47
CA TYR A 1106 22.17 23.03 -13.49
C TYR A 1106 21.63 21.74 -12.88
N PHE A 1107 22.50 20.91 -12.36
CA PHE A 1107 22.09 19.73 -11.61
C PHE A 1107 22.85 19.70 -10.28
N SER A 1108 22.23 19.08 -9.27
CA SER A 1108 22.69 19.04 -7.88
C SER A 1108 22.32 17.71 -7.28
N GLY A 1109 23.25 17.04 -6.61
CA GLY A 1109 22.98 15.70 -6.08
C GLY A 1109 23.99 15.23 -5.02
N THR A 1110 23.86 13.98 -4.60
CA THR A 1110 24.72 13.36 -3.58
C THR A 1110 26.20 13.40 -3.95
N PHE A 1111 26.55 13.11 -5.20
CA PHE A 1111 27.93 13.13 -5.74
C PHE A 1111 28.66 14.49 -5.65
N ASN A 1112 27.96 15.62 -5.53
CA ASN A 1112 28.57 16.94 -5.40
C ASN A 1112 28.16 17.69 -4.12
N GLY A 1113 27.62 16.96 -3.14
CA GLY A 1113 27.18 17.53 -1.87
C GLY A 1113 26.06 18.57 -2.03
N TRP A 1114 25.17 18.35 -3.00
CA TRP A 1114 24.07 19.25 -3.35
C TRP A 1114 24.52 20.64 -3.82
N THR A 1115 25.67 20.74 -4.48
CA THR A 1115 26.13 21.99 -5.11
C THR A 1115 25.62 22.10 -6.54
N LEU A 1116 25.35 23.32 -7.03
CA LEU A 1116 24.86 23.52 -8.39
C LEU A 1116 26.01 23.42 -9.38
N THR A 1117 25.92 22.46 -10.31
CA THR A 1117 26.89 22.27 -11.39
C THR A 1117 26.19 22.50 -12.73
N ARG A 1118 26.81 23.31 -13.60
CA ARG A 1118 26.20 23.70 -14.88
C ARG A 1118 26.20 22.53 -15.87
N MET A 1119 25.08 22.27 -16.53
CA MET A 1119 24.97 21.31 -17.62
C MET A 1119 25.54 21.87 -18.93
N ILE A 1120 25.93 20.99 -19.84
CA ILE A 1120 26.57 21.32 -21.12
C ILE A 1120 25.48 21.35 -22.21
N PRO A 1121 25.31 22.45 -22.96
CA PRO A 1121 24.37 22.47 -24.08
C PRO A 1121 24.86 21.54 -25.21
N ASP A 1122 23.94 20.78 -25.80
CA ASP A 1122 24.20 19.92 -26.95
C ASP A 1122 24.40 20.78 -28.22
N GLU A 1123 25.55 20.64 -28.88
CA GLU A 1123 25.89 21.43 -30.09
C GLU A 1123 25.03 21.07 -31.31
N THR A 1124 24.42 19.87 -31.33
CA THR A 1124 23.61 19.37 -32.44
C THR A 1124 22.12 19.56 -32.23
N ARG A 1125 21.66 19.51 -30.98
CA ARG A 1125 20.25 19.67 -30.60
C ARG A 1125 20.08 20.92 -29.72
N ARG A 1126 19.75 22.03 -30.38
CA ARG A 1126 19.54 23.32 -29.70
C ARG A 1126 18.45 23.19 -28.63
N GLY A 1127 18.76 23.59 -27.39
CA GLY A 1127 17.83 23.51 -26.25
C GLY A 1127 17.93 22.23 -25.42
N VAL A 1128 18.74 21.25 -25.85
CA VAL A 1128 19.05 20.04 -25.08
C VAL A 1128 20.34 20.24 -24.29
N PHE A 1129 20.39 19.71 -23.06
CA PHE A 1129 21.55 19.81 -22.18
C PHE A 1129 21.94 18.44 -21.66
N THR A 1130 23.23 18.16 -21.61
CA THR A 1130 23.78 16.90 -21.11
C THR A 1130 24.80 17.13 -19.99
N TYR A 1131 25.02 16.11 -19.17
CA TYR A 1131 26.11 16.09 -18.22
C TYR A 1131 26.63 14.66 -17.99
N PRO A 1132 27.94 14.41 -18.19
CA PRO A 1132 28.55 13.12 -17.87
C PRO A 1132 28.84 13.01 -16.38
N LEU A 1133 28.18 12.09 -15.69
CA LEU A 1133 28.35 11.78 -14.27
C LEU A 1133 29.06 10.43 -14.08
N THR A 1134 30.10 10.40 -13.25
CA THR A 1134 30.69 9.15 -12.76
C THR A 1134 30.09 8.82 -11.40
N LEU A 1135 29.47 7.66 -11.23
CA LEU A 1135 28.84 7.26 -9.97
C LEU A 1135 29.89 7.05 -8.87
N MET A 1136 29.70 7.68 -7.71
CA MET A 1136 30.59 7.55 -6.54
C MET A 1136 30.04 6.56 -5.52
N ASP A 1137 28.73 6.31 -5.54
CA ASP A 1137 28.03 5.28 -4.78
C ASP A 1137 27.13 4.43 -5.70
N THR A 1138 26.60 3.35 -5.17
CA THR A 1138 25.64 2.45 -5.81
C THR A 1138 24.27 3.09 -6.03
N VAL A 1139 23.96 4.12 -5.23
CA VAL A 1139 22.74 4.92 -5.30
C VAL A 1139 23.13 6.39 -5.27
N GLU A 1140 22.76 7.13 -6.32
CA GLU A 1140 22.97 8.59 -6.39
C GLU A 1140 21.62 9.29 -6.56
N LEU A 1141 21.39 10.34 -5.77
CA LEU A 1141 20.18 11.16 -5.84
C LEU A 1141 20.49 12.51 -6.46
N PHE A 1142 19.62 13.03 -7.33
CA PHE A 1142 19.82 14.34 -7.95
C PHE A 1142 18.53 15.09 -8.29
N GLN A 1143 18.70 16.39 -8.53
CA GLN A 1143 17.70 17.33 -9.04
C GLN A 1143 18.29 18.20 -10.14
N VAL A 1144 17.42 18.78 -10.96
CA VAL A 1144 17.78 19.72 -12.03
C VAL A 1144 17.18 21.09 -11.69
N VAL A 1145 17.96 22.15 -11.84
CA VAL A 1145 17.62 23.51 -11.44
C VAL A 1145 17.84 24.45 -12.62
N ARG A 1146 16.82 25.25 -12.94
CA ARG A 1146 16.87 26.25 -14.03
C ARG A 1146 17.48 27.56 -13.55
N ASP A 1147 18.37 28.14 -14.35
CA ASP A 1147 19.02 29.44 -14.16
C ASP A 1147 19.67 29.66 -12.77
N GLU A 1148 20.20 28.60 -12.16
CA GLU A 1148 20.82 28.61 -10.82
C GLU A 1148 19.84 29.06 -9.71
N ASP A 1149 18.54 28.98 -9.94
CA ASP A 1149 17.49 29.37 -9.02
C ASP A 1149 16.74 28.15 -8.48
N ARG A 1150 16.97 27.83 -7.20
CA ARG A 1150 16.31 26.69 -6.54
C ARG A 1150 14.78 26.81 -6.44
N GLN A 1151 14.20 27.99 -6.69
CA GLN A 1151 12.75 28.15 -6.84
C GLN A 1151 12.25 27.69 -8.22
N GLN A 1152 13.15 27.24 -9.10
CA GLN A 1152 12.88 26.75 -10.45
C GLN A 1152 13.52 25.36 -10.62
N THR A 1153 13.20 24.46 -9.68
CA THR A 1153 13.68 23.10 -9.67
C THR A 1153 12.73 22.22 -10.47
N LEU A 1154 13.27 21.46 -11.42
CA LEU A 1154 12.58 20.33 -12.03
C LEU A 1154 12.71 19.13 -11.08
N HIS A 1155 11.62 18.41 -10.87
CA HIS A 1155 11.59 17.28 -9.96
C HIS A 1155 10.59 16.20 -10.41
N PRO A 1156 10.74 14.94 -9.97
CA PRO A 1156 9.73 13.90 -10.15
C PRO A 1156 8.51 14.13 -9.26
N THR A 1157 7.44 13.36 -9.49
CA THR A 1157 6.24 13.35 -8.63
C THR A 1157 6.44 12.61 -7.31
N SER A 1158 7.33 11.61 -7.27
CA SER A 1158 7.67 10.82 -6.09
C SER A 1158 9.16 10.91 -5.74
N SER A 1159 9.49 10.67 -4.47
CA SER A 1159 10.89 10.57 -4.05
C SER A 1159 11.53 9.32 -4.64
N ASP A 1160 12.82 9.44 -4.96
CA ASP A 1160 13.68 8.36 -5.42
C ASP A 1160 13.20 7.70 -6.73
N ALA A 1161 12.61 8.50 -7.62
CA ALA A 1161 12.05 8.03 -8.88
C ALA A 1161 13.14 7.60 -9.88
N LEU A 1162 12.93 6.47 -10.56
CA LEU A 1162 13.79 5.99 -11.65
C LEU A 1162 13.49 6.69 -12.98
N CYS A 1163 14.39 6.51 -13.96
CA CYS A 1163 14.29 7.15 -15.26
C CYS A 1163 13.00 6.71 -15.98
N GLY A 1164 12.18 7.67 -16.41
CA GLY A 1164 10.94 7.40 -17.14
C GLY A 1164 9.79 6.84 -16.30
N GLN A 1165 9.95 6.74 -14.97
CA GLN A 1165 8.91 6.27 -14.07
C GLN A 1165 7.83 7.33 -13.83
N ASP A 1166 8.28 8.56 -13.56
CA ASP A 1166 7.42 9.67 -13.13
C ASP A 1166 7.39 10.81 -14.15
N LEU A 1167 6.31 11.59 -14.12
CA LEU A 1167 6.26 12.86 -14.85
C LEU A 1167 7.22 13.85 -14.22
N VAL A 1168 7.92 14.60 -15.08
CA VAL A 1168 8.70 15.76 -14.63
C VAL A 1168 7.75 16.91 -14.33
N GLN A 1169 7.84 17.43 -13.12
CA GLN A 1169 7.11 18.61 -12.62
C GLN A 1169 8.04 19.81 -12.52
N GLY A 1170 7.43 20.97 -12.32
CA GLY A 1170 8.12 22.25 -12.31
C GLY A 1170 8.51 22.71 -13.72
N PRO A 1171 9.42 23.70 -13.83
CA PRO A 1171 10.31 24.16 -12.77
C PRO A 1171 9.61 25.04 -11.73
N ASP A 1172 9.64 24.65 -10.45
CA ASP A 1172 9.04 25.40 -9.35
C ASP A 1172 9.77 25.14 -8.01
N ASN A 1173 9.15 25.50 -6.87
CA ASN A 1173 9.73 25.36 -5.53
C ASN A 1173 9.14 24.20 -4.70
N GLN A 1174 8.35 23.32 -5.30
CA GLN A 1174 7.67 22.21 -4.65
C GLN A 1174 8.51 20.92 -4.63
N GLY A 1175 9.63 20.89 -5.35
CA GLY A 1175 10.53 19.74 -5.43
C GLY A 1175 11.30 19.38 -4.15
N ALA A 1176 11.00 19.95 -2.99
CA ALA A 1176 11.76 19.66 -1.77
C ALA A 1176 11.62 18.18 -1.35
N GLY A 1177 12.72 17.43 -1.39
CA GLY A 1177 12.74 15.99 -1.06
C GLY A 1177 12.33 15.08 -2.22
N LEU A 1178 11.97 15.63 -3.38
CA LEU A 1178 11.61 14.86 -4.57
C LEU A 1178 12.82 14.76 -5.48
N ASN A 1179 13.49 13.61 -5.46
CA ASN A 1179 14.76 13.40 -6.16
C ASN A 1179 14.66 12.26 -7.16
N TRP A 1180 15.38 12.36 -8.27
CA TRP A 1180 15.64 11.21 -9.13
C TRP A 1180 16.72 10.34 -8.52
N MET A 1181 16.59 9.02 -8.70
CA MET A 1181 17.53 8.03 -8.21
C MET A 1181 18.23 7.32 -9.37
N ILE A 1182 19.56 7.33 -9.36
CA ILE A 1182 20.40 6.57 -10.28
C ILE A 1182 20.94 5.35 -9.53
N LEU A 1183 20.67 4.16 -10.06
CA LEU A 1183 21.24 2.89 -9.59
C LEU A 1183 22.34 2.45 -10.57
N GLY A 1184 23.50 2.06 -10.07
CA GLY A 1184 24.58 1.54 -10.90
C GLY A 1184 25.81 1.11 -10.11
N GLU A 1185 26.82 0.56 -10.80
CA GLU A 1185 28.08 0.19 -10.16
C GLU A 1185 28.96 1.43 -9.92
N ILE A 1186 29.68 1.45 -8.80
CA ILE A 1186 30.63 2.52 -8.46
C ILE A 1186 31.68 2.63 -9.57
N GLY A 1187 31.84 3.84 -10.12
CA GLY A 1187 32.76 4.14 -11.22
C GLY A 1187 32.16 4.04 -12.62
N SER A 1188 30.91 3.60 -12.77
CA SER A 1188 30.21 3.63 -14.06
C SER A 1188 29.91 5.06 -14.51
N LEU A 1189 29.94 5.29 -15.83
CA LEU A 1189 29.67 6.58 -16.45
C LEU A 1189 28.21 6.62 -16.93
N VAL A 1190 27.47 7.64 -16.47
CA VAL A 1190 26.07 7.88 -16.80
C VAL A 1190 25.93 9.27 -17.40
N GLU A 1191 25.23 9.41 -18.52
CA GLU A 1191 24.92 10.70 -19.12
C GLU A 1191 23.51 11.14 -18.72
N ILE A 1192 23.39 12.24 -17.98
CA ILE A 1192 22.12 12.89 -17.63
C ILE A 1192 21.76 13.86 -18.75
N THR A 1193 20.53 13.80 -19.25
CA THR A 1193 20.00 14.64 -20.34
C THR A 1193 18.74 15.38 -19.90
N VAL A 1194 18.67 16.68 -20.23
CA VAL A 1194 17.46 17.51 -20.14
C VAL A 1194 17.04 17.88 -21.56
N ASP A 1195 15.91 17.35 -22.00
CA ASP A 1195 15.31 17.60 -23.32
C ASP A 1195 13.87 18.13 -23.18
N PRO A 1196 13.68 19.47 -23.13
CA PRO A 1196 12.36 20.09 -23.03
C PRO A 1196 11.41 19.77 -24.18
N HIS A 1197 11.93 19.29 -25.32
CA HIS A 1197 11.18 19.01 -26.54
C HIS A 1197 10.82 17.52 -26.68
N HIS A 1198 11.15 16.69 -25.68
CA HIS A 1198 10.84 15.27 -25.73
C HIS A 1198 9.32 15.03 -25.80
N GLU A 1199 8.89 14.11 -26.67
CA GLU A 1199 7.46 13.83 -26.88
C GLU A 1199 6.80 13.25 -25.61
N ASP A 1200 7.50 12.38 -24.89
CA ASP A 1200 7.08 11.84 -23.61
C ASP A 1200 7.73 12.66 -22.48
N LYS A 1201 6.90 13.39 -21.71
CA LYS A 1201 7.32 14.32 -20.68
C LYS A 1201 7.97 13.64 -19.47
N ARG A 1202 7.89 12.30 -19.33
CA ARG A 1202 8.65 11.54 -18.30
C ARG A 1202 10.14 11.50 -18.59
N TYR A 1203 10.52 11.65 -19.87
CA TYR A 1203 11.91 11.63 -20.32
C TYR A 1203 12.47 13.03 -20.58
N LEU A 1204 11.75 14.08 -20.17
CA LEU A 1204 12.28 15.45 -20.17
C LEU A 1204 13.60 15.50 -19.39
N VAL A 1205 13.66 14.81 -18.25
CA VAL A 1205 14.90 14.48 -17.55
C VAL A 1205 15.12 12.99 -17.64
N SER A 1206 16.22 12.57 -18.26
CA SER A 1206 16.54 11.14 -18.41
C SER A 1206 18.03 10.90 -18.22
N TRP A 1207 18.42 9.66 -17.95
CA TRP A 1207 19.82 9.27 -17.85
C TRP A 1207 20.05 7.87 -18.38
N LYS A 1208 21.20 7.65 -19.01
CA LYS A 1208 21.57 6.36 -19.58
C LYS A 1208 23.04 6.04 -19.30
N PRO A 1209 23.40 4.76 -19.11
CA PRO A 1209 24.80 4.34 -19.09
C PRO A 1209 25.49 4.71 -20.40
N VAL A 1210 26.72 5.20 -20.33
CA VAL A 1210 27.55 5.44 -21.52
C VAL A 1210 28.32 4.16 -21.80
N ASP A 1211 27.97 3.46 -22.89
CA ASP A 1211 28.71 2.29 -23.33
C ASP A 1211 30.15 2.69 -23.70
N HIS A 1212 31.11 2.20 -22.92
CA HIS A 1212 32.51 2.20 -23.31
C HIS A 1212 32.75 1.10 -24.35
N SER A 1213 32.30 1.33 -25.59
CA SER A 1213 32.75 0.54 -26.75
C SER A 1213 34.15 0.94 -27.16
#